data_AF-A0A971LUH3-F1
#
_entry.id   AF-A0A971LUH3-F1
#
_cell.length_a   1.000
_cell.length_b   1.000
_cell.length_c   1.000
_cell.angle_alpha   90.00
_cell.angle_beta   90.00
_cell.angle_gamma   90.00
#
_symmetry.space_group_name_H-M   'P 1'
#
loop_
_entity.id
_entity.type
_entity.pdbx_description
1 polymer ?
#
loop_
_entity_poly.entity_id
_entity_poly.type
_entity_poly.pdbx_seq_one_letter_code
_entity_poly.pdbx_strand_id
1 'polypeptide(L)'
;MRGKGLGKVLLVVLILGIIATNRFCYYSFAIRPIRLIVDGKDITKLAGPVIENGRSLVPIRFIAEELGAKVSWDGKERRVTIEKDGYIVNLKIQSHLVSVKDEEIKYSLIDVAPKIIDDRTFVPLRLVSNALGIGIEWRDSTRTIYVDSNKRSDFMPFFDVNITSVDFGQAISGKTHLQVEVSDEYLEDGKEIKYLLLCPNTWEGYVIARGKDIRDKYTWIPNISDKGNKILVAAIYDDKGRFIGGDAIPVHLDIKPRVSLTGISEGEILEDTVYLGADLNFIATYVKHEITNLDKGKVKIIGEDTPQDPYGKYKWEPSIKENGNYSFKVIAYDINGNSYESEEIRAKVQVSPKISLLGVSNGQTIDKPVNLLASRNFDVIETEYILRDPNSGKEETLAKIPYGSYRWFPEPDLSGQCEVLVRVKDTRGIPHESAPIKVKLAGKPLLLLEGVGPNQVIRESINLKVNANVDLESVSYILTNRDTGKEKVLAEDVDPLTEQTFIFSEEDEGYWNIKAVAKFNGKKVESDQIPIRVYFGETYTSRPIIEKDKFLDLASRLAKESWKKTGMSAALQTAQSILETGWGQSVPVDKYSGKLSYNLFGIKGKGPQGSVTITTREVYNGGTYYVDAEFRAYNSIEESWTDHKEFLLNSSRYEPFREVMHDSTLGAWALKRSGYATDPEYAIKLIRIIKQYDLD
;
A
#
# COMPACT_ATOMS: atom_id res chain seq x y z
N MET A 1 -14.86 -95.75 13.43
CA MET A 1 -15.50 -96.00 14.75
C MET A 1 -14.93 -95.02 15.77
N ARG A 2 -15.84 -94.31 16.47
CA ARG A 2 -15.76 -93.66 17.81
C ARG A 2 -14.41 -93.25 18.44
N GLY A 3 -14.35 -91.99 18.91
CA GLY A 3 -13.49 -91.55 20.01
C GLY A 3 -13.14 -90.05 20.00
N LYS A 4 -14.11 -89.14 20.10
CA LYS A 4 -14.27 -88.15 21.19
C LYS A 4 -12.99 -87.56 21.82
N GLY A 5 -12.73 -86.29 21.46
CA GLY A 5 -12.61 -85.18 22.42
C GLY A 5 -11.42 -85.15 23.38
N LEU A 6 -10.37 -84.39 23.03
CA LEU A 6 -9.66 -83.45 23.92
C LEU A 6 -8.57 -82.74 23.09
N GLY A 7 -8.77 -81.48 22.75
CA GLY A 7 -7.78 -80.72 21.97
C GLY A 7 -8.06 -79.23 21.80
N LYS A 8 -9.17 -78.72 22.36
CA LYS A 8 -9.49 -77.29 22.38
C LYS A 8 -8.94 -76.53 23.61
N VAL A 9 -8.09 -77.16 24.41
CA VAL A 9 -7.48 -76.54 25.61
C VAL A 9 -5.97 -76.25 25.43
N LEU A 10 -5.35 -76.67 24.32
CA LEU A 10 -3.89 -76.52 24.13
C LEU A 10 -3.46 -75.32 23.27
N LEU A 11 -4.39 -74.47 22.80
CA LEU A 11 -4.05 -73.31 21.95
C LEU A 11 -4.26 -71.94 22.64
N VAL A 12 -4.90 -71.91 23.81
CA VAL A 12 -5.09 -70.66 24.59
C VAL A 12 -3.97 -70.44 25.62
N VAL A 13 -3.19 -71.47 25.95
CA VAL A 13 -2.08 -71.36 26.93
C VAL A 13 -0.76 -70.91 26.27
N LEU A 14 -0.63 -70.96 24.93
CA LEU A 14 0.60 -70.52 24.24
C LEU A 14 0.61 -69.05 23.79
N ILE A 15 -0.53 -68.35 23.82
CA ILE A 15 -0.62 -66.90 23.49
C ILE A 15 -0.61 -66.00 24.74
N LEU A 16 -0.83 -66.56 25.93
CA LEU A 16 -0.64 -65.85 27.22
C LEU A 16 0.79 -65.94 27.78
N GLY A 17 1.68 -66.72 27.13
CA GLY A 17 3.08 -66.90 27.55
C GLY A 17 4.12 -66.01 26.85
N ILE A 18 3.74 -65.25 25.82
CA ILE A 18 4.65 -64.36 25.05
C ILE A 18 4.27 -62.87 25.26
N ILE A 19 3.64 -62.54 26.40
CA ILE A 19 3.46 -61.14 26.87
C ILE A 19 4.29 -60.90 28.15
N ALA A 20 5.24 -61.78 28.46
CA ALA A 20 6.00 -61.73 29.71
C ALA A 20 7.51 -61.52 29.54
N THR A 21 8.01 -60.94 28.43
CA THR A 21 9.39 -60.41 28.35
C THR A 21 9.50 -59.25 27.36
N ASN A 22 8.80 -58.16 27.65
CA ASN A 22 9.21 -56.81 27.22
C ASN A 22 8.79 -55.81 28.29
N ARG A 23 9.30 -56.03 29.51
CA ARG A 23 9.54 -54.91 30.42
C ARG A 23 10.76 -54.18 29.86
N PHE A 24 10.55 -53.36 28.82
CA PHE A 24 11.36 -52.15 28.74
C PHE A 24 11.01 -51.37 30.01
N CYS A 25 11.85 -51.55 31.03
CA CYS A 25 11.93 -50.58 32.09
C CYS A 25 12.38 -49.30 31.39
N TYR A 26 11.43 -48.41 31.09
CA TYR A 26 11.79 -47.02 30.96
C TYR A 26 12.39 -46.66 32.33
N TYR A 27 13.72 -46.64 32.40
CA TYR A 27 14.39 -45.82 33.39
C TYR A 27 13.90 -44.41 33.11
N SER A 28 12.82 -44.00 33.78
CA SER A 28 12.60 -42.60 34.07
C SER A 28 13.76 -42.22 34.98
N PHE A 29 14.85 -41.76 34.38
CA PHE A 29 15.82 -40.97 35.12
C PHE A 29 15.05 -39.74 35.56
N ALA A 30 14.56 -39.75 36.81
CA ALA A 30 14.03 -38.56 37.44
C ALA A 30 15.15 -37.51 37.38
N ILE A 31 14.96 -36.50 36.52
CA ILE A 31 15.86 -35.35 36.44
C ILE A 31 15.93 -34.78 37.85
N ARG A 32 17.13 -34.76 38.45
CA ARG A 32 17.30 -34.21 39.79
C ARG A 32 16.78 -32.77 39.82
N PRO A 33 15.92 -32.41 40.78
CA PRO A 33 15.36 -31.06 40.85
C PRO A 33 16.49 -30.04 41.03
N ILE A 34 16.34 -28.88 40.41
CA ILE A 34 17.33 -27.80 40.51
C ILE A 34 17.28 -27.23 41.92
N ARG A 35 18.42 -27.14 42.58
CA ARG A 35 18.54 -26.49 43.90
C ARG A 35 18.89 -25.02 43.74
N LEU A 36 18.34 -24.19 44.61
CA LEU A 36 18.61 -22.76 44.68
C LEU A 36 19.04 -22.39 46.09
N ILE A 37 20.29 -21.95 46.22
CA ILE A 37 20.91 -21.55 47.47
C ILE A 37 21.25 -20.07 47.39
N VAL A 38 20.72 -19.27 48.31
CA VAL A 38 20.96 -17.81 48.41
C VAL A 38 21.65 -17.55 49.73
N ASP A 39 22.86 -16.99 49.72
CA ASP A 39 23.69 -16.70 50.90
C ASP A 39 23.81 -17.90 51.87
N GLY A 40 23.98 -19.10 51.30
CA GLY A 40 24.09 -20.35 52.04
C GLY A 40 22.75 -20.96 52.49
N LYS A 41 21.63 -20.25 52.34
CA LYS A 41 20.28 -20.75 52.67
C LYS A 41 19.65 -21.46 51.47
N ASP A 42 19.22 -22.71 51.66
CA ASP A 42 18.48 -23.45 50.64
C ASP A 42 17.02 -22.99 50.58
N ILE A 43 16.66 -22.27 49.52
CA ILE A 43 15.30 -21.76 49.28
C ILE A 43 14.58 -22.54 48.17
N THR A 44 15.09 -23.71 47.76
CA THR A 44 14.56 -24.50 46.62
C THR A 44 13.07 -24.77 46.71
N LYS A 45 12.54 -25.06 47.91
CA LYS A 45 11.11 -25.31 48.11
C LYS A 45 10.23 -24.07 47.96
N LEU A 46 10.80 -22.89 48.22
CA LEU A 46 10.11 -21.60 48.09
C LEU A 46 10.25 -21.04 46.67
N ALA A 47 11.36 -21.34 45.99
CA ALA A 47 11.72 -20.75 44.71
C ALA A 47 12.25 -21.79 43.71
N GLY A 48 11.44 -22.84 43.45
CA GLY A 48 11.78 -23.91 42.52
C GLY A 48 12.07 -23.36 41.11
N PRO A 49 13.31 -23.49 40.59
CA PRO A 49 13.63 -23.00 39.25
C PRO A 49 12.97 -23.86 38.16
N VAL A 50 12.54 -23.22 37.08
CA VAL A 50 11.99 -23.88 35.89
C VAL A 50 12.96 -23.67 34.73
N ILE A 51 13.20 -24.69 33.91
CA ILE A 51 13.98 -24.51 32.68
C ILE A 51 13.02 -24.25 31.53
N GLU A 52 13.28 -23.20 30.78
CA GLU A 52 12.62 -22.92 29.51
C GLU A 52 13.65 -22.48 28.48
N ASN A 53 13.67 -23.12 27.29
CA ASN A 53 14.60 -22.82 26.20
C ASN A 53 16.08 -22.75 26.66
N GLY A 54 16.47 -23.63 27.58
CA GLY A 54 17.83 -23.66 28.13
C GLY A 54 18.13 -22.55 29.16
N ARG A 55 17.15 -21.73 29.53
CA ARG A 55 17.27 -20.70 30.57
C ARG A 55 16.62 -21.16 31.87
N SER A 56 17.33 -20.97 32.98
CA SER A 56 16.78 -21.15 34.32
C SER A 56 15.96 -19.92 34.71
N LEU A 57 14.66 -20.10 34.88
CA LEU A 57 13.72 -19.12 35.38
C LEU A 57 13.48 -19.33 36.87
N VAL A 58 13.39 -18.23 37.60
CA VAL A 58 13.23 -18.24 39.07
C VAL A 58 12.17 -17.24 39.51
N PRO A 59 11.43 -17.51 40.59
CA PRO A 59 10.44 -16.58 41.09
C PRO A 59 11.12 -15.41 41.82
N ILE A 60 11.06 -14.24 41.19
CA ILE A 60 11.94 -13.10 41.52
C ILE A 60 11.79 -12.60 42.95
N ARG A 61 10.55 -12.59 43.47
CA ARG A 61 10.24 -12.06 44.80
C ARG A 61 11.07 -12.71 45.89
N PHE A 62 11.11 -14.05 45.92
CA PHE A 62 11.77 -14.79 46.99
C PHE A 62 13.28 -14.60 47.00
N ILE A 63 13.91 -14.48 45.82
CA ILE A 63 15.35 -14.24 45.76
C ILE A 63 15.65 -12.80 46.15
N ALA A 64 14.90 -11.84 45.59
CA ALA A 64 15.12 -10.42 45.87
C ALA A 64 14.90 -10.07 47.35
N GLU A 65 13.83 -10.57 47.97
CA GLU A 65 13.54 -10.34 49.39
C GLU A 65 14.56 -10.99 50.33
N GLU A 66 15.04 -12.21 50.02
CA GLU A 66 16.10 -12.86 50.80
C GLU A 66 17.42 -12.06 50.74
N LEU A 67 17.63 -11.30 49.66
CA LEU A 67 18.78 -10.41 49.46
C LEU A 67 18.53 -8.98 49.97
N GLY A 68 17.45 -8.75 50.72
CA GLY A 68 17.12 -7.47 51.34
C GLY A 68 16.46 -6.43 50.41
N ALA A 69 16.05 -6.82 49.20
CA ALA A 69 15.28 -5.94 48.32
C ALA A 69 13.79 -5.98 48.64
N LYS A 70 13.09 -4.87 48.38
CA LYS A 70 11.64 -4.78 48.44
C LYS A 70 11.05 -5.07 47.06
N VAL A 71 10.01 -5.91 47.00
CA VAL A 71 9.33 -6.23 45.73
C VAL A 71 7.86 -5.84 45.79
N SER A 72 7.43 -4.98 44.88
CA SER A 72 6.02 -4.57 44.73
C SER A 72 5.42 -5.08 43.42
N TRP A 73 4.10 -5.25 43.40
CA TRP A 73 3.32 -5.68 42.24
C TRP A 73 2.19 -4.70 41.98
N ASP A 74 2.12 -4.19 40.75
CA ASP A 74 0.97 -3.45 40.23
C ASP A 74 0.18 -4.38 39.31
N GLY A 75 -1.01 -4.78 39.76
CA GLY A 75 -1.89 -5.68 38.99
C GLY A 75 -2.53 -5.03 37.76
N LYS A 76 -2.73 -3.71 37.77
CA LYS A 76 -3.32 -2.98 36.65
C LYS A 76 -2.30 -2.86 35.52
N GLU A 77 -1.09 -2.45 35.86
CA GLU A 77 0.01 -2.28 34.90
C GLU A 77 0.76 -3.60 34.61
N ARG A 78 0.41 -4.68 35.34
CA ARG A 78 1.10 -5.98 35.33
C ARG A 78 2.61 -5.82 35.50
N ARG A 79 3.01 -4.98 36.46
CA ARG A 79 4.39 -4.54 36.68
C ARG A 79 4.93 -5.04 38.01
N VAL A 80 6.14 -5.56 38.02
CA VAL A 80 6.93 -5.81 39.23
C VAL A 80 7.99 -4.72 39.35
N THR A 81 8.13 -4.16 40.55
CA THR A 81 9.20 -3.21 40.89
C THR A 81 10.02 -3.78 42.03
N ILE A 82 11.35 -3.78 41.86
CA ILE A 82 12.33 -4.26 42.82
C ILE A 82 13.15 -3.05 43.27
N GLU A 83 13.21 -2.80 44.57
CA GLU A 83 13.90 -1.65 45.17
C GLU A 83 14.94 -2.14 46.17
N LYS A 84 16.20 -1.74 45.99
CA LYS A 84 17.29 -2.04 46.94
C LYS A 84 18.33 -0.92 46.91
N ASP A 85 18.66 -0.34 48.07
CA ASP A 85 19.76 0.64 48.21
C ASP A 85 19.74 1.80 47.18
N GLY A 86 18.55 2.25 46.77
CA GLY A 86 18.36 3.31 45.75
C GLY A 86 18.25 2.81 44.30
N TYR A 87 18.60 1.55 44.04
CA TYR A 87 18.39 0.88 42.77
C TYR A 87 16.92 0.51 42.59
N ILE A 88 16.34 0.86 41.44
CA ILE A 88 14.96 0.49 41.10
C ILE A 88 14.95 -0.26 39.77
N VAL A 89 14.46 -1.49 39.79
CA VAL A 89 14.28 -2.32 38.59
C VAL A 89 12.80 -2.52 38.34
N ASN A 90 12.32 -2.14 37.16
CA ASN A 90 10.96 -2.40 36.72
C ASN A 90 10.93 -3.45 35.63
N LEU A 91 9.93 -4.31 35.68
CA LEU A 91 9.65 -5.31 34.65
C LEU A 91 8.14 -5.50 34.48
N LYS A 92 7.68 -5.69 33.24
CA LYS A 92 6.26 -5.90 32.91
C LYS A 92 6.07 -7.33 32.42
N ILE A 93 5.01 -8.00 32.86
CA ILE A 93 4.69 -9.35 32.39
C ILE A 93 4.53 -9.35 30.87
N GLN A 94 5.10 -10.35 30.20
CA GLN A 94 5.10 -10.51 28.73
C GLN A 94 5.86 -9.40 27.96
N SER A 95 6.65 -8.57 28.63
CA SER A 95 7.56 -7.60 27.99
C SER A 95 9.01 -8.06 28.10
N HIS A 96 9.79 -7.93 27.02
CA HIS A 96 11.25 -8.12 27.06
C HIS A 96 11.97 -6.86 27.57
N LEU A 97 11.29 -5.72 27.65
CA LEU A 97 11.88 -4.48 28.15
C LEU A 97 11.98 -4.51 29.68
N VAL A 98 13.12 -4.05 30.19
CA VAL A 98 13.38 -3.81 31.61
C VAL A 98 13.94 -2.40 31.75
N SER A 99 13.57 -1.69 32.83
CA SER A 99 14.25 -0.46 33.21
C SER A 99 15.00 -0.63 34.52
N VAL A 100 16.20 -0.06 34.58
CA VAL A 100 17.06 -0.04 35.76
C VAL A 100 17.39 1.42 36.04
N LYS A 101 17.07 1.88 37.24
CA LYS A 101 17.44 3.21 37.72
C LYS A 101 18.60 3.07 38.71
N ASP A 102 19.75 3.62 38.33
CA ASP A 102 20.95 3.79 39.15
C ASP A 102 21.56 5.15 38.78
N GLU A 103 21.20 6.18 39.57
CA GLU A 103 21.32 7.62 39.25
C GLU A 103 20.47 8.08 38.05
N GLU A 104 20.65 7.42 36.90
CA GLU A 104 19.89 7.61 35.67
C GLU A 104 19.05 6.37 35.33
N ILE A 105 18.02 6.55 34.49
CA ILE A 105 17.18 5.43 34.03
C ILE A 105 17.78 4.87 32.74
N LYS A 106 18.14 3.58 32.79
CA LYS A 106 18.61 2.78 31.65
C LYS A 106 17.53 1.78 31.25
N TYR A 107 17.51 1.43 29.97
CA TYR A 107 16.64 0.40 29.43
C TYR A 107 17.48 -0.74 28.88
N SER A 108 16.95 -1.96 28.93
CA SER A 108 17.59 -3.13 28.34
C SER A 108 16.53 -4.13 27.94
N LEU A 109 16.85 -4.99 26.96
CA LEU A 109 16.01 -6.11 26.57
C LEU A 109 16.52 -7.40 27.23
N ILE A 110 15.61 -8.29 27.60
CA ILE A 110 15.92 -9.61 28.15
C ILE A 110 15.50 -10.72 27.20
N ASP A 111 16.09 -11.92 27.34
CA ASP A 111 15.90 -13.06 26.45
C ASP A 111 14.62 -13.86 26.70
N VAL A 112 14.10 -13.86 27.93
CA VAL A 112 12.79 -14.44 28.24
C VAL A 112 11.96 -13.44 29.02
N ALA A 113 10.84 -13.02 28.44
CA ALA A 113 9.90 -12.10 29.10
C ALA A 113 9.38 -12.66 30.44
N PRO A 114 9.15 -11.82 31.45
CA PRO A 114 8.60 -12.25 32.73
C PRO A 114 7.22 -12.86 32.55
N LYS A 115 6.93 -13.92 33.32
CA LYS A 115 5.63 -14.62 33.26
C LYS A 115 5.14 -15.02 34.64
N ILE A 116 3.85 -15.28 34.74
CA ILE A 116 3.24 -15.77 35.97
C ILE A 116 3.06 -17.29 35.87
N ILE A 117 3.62 -18.03 36.82
CA ILE A 117 3.41 -19.48 37.01
C ILE A 117 3.02 -19.68 38.47
N ASP A 118 1.90 -20.35 38.71
CA ASP A 118 1.38 -20.63 40.06
C ASP A 118 1.40 -19.39 40.98
N ASP A 119 0.85 -18.27 40.48
CA ASP A 119 0.77 -16.95 41.14
C ASP A 119 2.12 -16.30 41.49
N ARG A 120 3.20 -16.69 40.82
CA ARG A 120 4.55 -16.15 41.01
C ARG A 120 5.14 -15.62 39.73
N THR A 121 5.81 -14.48 39.81
CA THR A 121 6.53 -13.91 38.66
C THR A 121 7.88 -14.58 38.48
N PHE A 122 8.02 -15.34 37.40
CA PHE A 122 9.26 -15.97 36.97
C PHE A 122 10.03 -15.08 36.00
N VAL A 123 11.34 -14.97 36.22
CA VAL A 123 12.27 -14.18 35.38
C VAL A 123 13.55 -14.99 35.12
N PRO A 124 14.32 -14.65 34.06
CA PRO A 124 15.66 -15.21 33.86
C PRO A 124 16.53 -14.99 35.09
N LEU A 125 17.24 -16.04 35.51
CA LEU A 125 18.20 -15.93 36.62
C LEU A 125 19.26 -14.84 36.39
N ARG A 126 19.70 -14.66 35.13
CA ARG A 126 20.61 -13.59 34.73
C ARG A 126 20.05 -12.19 35.00
N LEU A 127 18.74 -12.00 34.88
CA LEU A 127 18.11 -10.72 35.20
C LEU A 127 18.28 -10.42 36.69
N VAL A 128 18.20 -11.42 37.55
CA VAL A 128 18.42 -11.25 38.99
C VAL A 128 19.84 -10.79 39.29
N SER A 129 20.83 -11.39 38.63
CA SER A 129 22.23 -10.97 38.72
C SER A 129 22.41 -9.51 38.29
N ASN A 130 21.94 -9.17 37.08
CA ASN A 130 22.05 -7.81 36.53
C ASN A 130 21.27 -6.77 37.37
N ALA A 131 20.10 -7.14 37.91
CA ALA A 131 19.24 -6.25 38.67
C ALA A 131 19.77 -5.92 40.07
N LEU A 132 20.46 -6.87 40.69
CA LEU A 132 20.92 -6.76 42.08
C LEU A 132 22.45 -6.63 42.20
N GLY A 133 23.19 -6.71 41.09
CA GLY A 133 24.66 -6.62 41.05
C GLY A 133 25.38 -7.78 41.74
N ILE A 134 24.73 -8.95 41.82
CA ILE A 134 25.19 -10.10 42.60
C ILE A 134 25.75 -11.21 41.71
N GLY A 135 26.77 -11.90 42.22
CA GLY A 135 27.36 -13.08 41.60
C GLY A 135 26.44 -14.29 41.67
N ILE A 136 26.30 -14.99 40.54
CA ILE A 136 25.55 -16.24 40.44
C ILE A 136 26.44 -17.33 39.85
N GLU A 137 26.48 -18.50 40.49
CA GLU A 137 27.25 -19.67 40.05
C GLU A 137 26.32 -20.87 39.80
N TRP A 138 26.38 -21.45 38.60
CA TRP A 138 25.74 -22.74 38.30
C TRP A 138 26.74 -23.88 38.52
N ARG A 139 26.38 -24.83 39.37
CA ARG A 139 27.14 -26.07 39.57
C ARG A 139 26.42 -27.25 38.93
N ASP A 140 26.95 -27.68 37.79
CA ASP A 140 26.36 -28.73 36.98
C ASP A 140 26.28 -30.09 37.70
N SER A 141 27.39 -30.49 38.36
CA SER A 141 27.48 -31.77 39.07
C SER A 141 26.42 -31.99 40.15
N THR A 142 25.91 -30.90 40.73
CA THR A 142 24.87 -30.93 41.77
C THR A 142 23.54 -30.32 41.31
N ARG A 143 23.45 -29.79 40.09
CA ARG A 143 22.34 -28.97 39.57
C ARG A 143 21.91 -27.89 40.56
N THR A 144 22.88 -27.14 41.07
CA THR A 144 22.65 -26.10 42.08
C THR A 144 22.99 -24.72 41.54
N ILE A 145 22.08 -23.77 41.74
CA ILE A 145 22.31 -22.33 41.59
C ILE A 145 22.75 -21.79 42.95
N TYR A 146 23.93 -21.18 43.01
CA TYR A 146 24.39 -20.41 44.15
C TYR A 146 24.29 -18.92 43.84
N VAL A 147 23.58 -18.19 44.69
CA VAL A 147 23.51 -16.72 44.68
C VAL A 147 24.26 -16.26 45.93
N ASP A 148 25.29 -15.43 45.74
CA ASP A 148 26.17 -14.96 46.81
C ASP A 148 26.23 -13.44 46.79
N SER A 149 25.60 -12.80 47.77
CA SER A 149 25.54 -11.34 47.90
C SER A 149 26.89 -10.70 48.22
N ASN A 150 27.90 -11.48 48.66
CA ASN A 150 29.26 -10.99 48.88
C ASN A 150 30.09 -10.93 47.59
N LYS A 151 29.63 -11.59 46.53
CA LYS A 151 30.24 -11.51 45.20
C LYS A 151 29.49 -10.47 44.38
N ARG A 152 30.21 -9.48 43.85
CA ARG A 152 29.66 -8.55 42.86
C ARG A 152 29.75 -9.14 41.46
N SER A 153 28.76 -8.83 40.64
CA SER A 153 28.78 -9.09 39.20
C SER A 153 28.55 -7.78 38.45
N ASP A 154 29.31 -7.56 37.39
CA ASP A 154 29.05 -6.46 36.47
C ASP A 154 27.76 -6.72 35.68
N PHE A 155 27.12 -5.63 35.25
CA PHE A 155 26.00 -5.70 34.33
C PHE A 155 26.48 -6.26 32.99
N MET A 156 25.87 -7.34 32.52
CA MET A 156 26.15 -7.90 31.20
C MET A 156 24.90 -7.83 30.31
N PRO A 157 24.93 -7.12 29.17
CA PRO A 157 23.81 -7.07 28.21
C PRO A 157 23.33 -8.46 27.77
N PHE A 158 22.02 -8.68 27.68
CA PHE A 158 21.49 -9.98 27.28
C PHE A 158 21.81 -10.35 25.84
N PHE A 159 22.00 -9.33 24.99
CA PHE A 159 22.25 -9.45 23.57
C PHE A 159 23.46 -8.62 23.19
N ASP A 160 24.18 -9.08 22.16
CA ASP A 160 25.28 -8.34 21.54
C ASP A 160 24.74 -7.58 20.32
N VAL A 161 23.83 -6.64 20.61
CA VAL A 161 23.17 -5.76 19.64
C VAL A 161 23.24 -4.36 20.23
N ASN A 162 23.71 -3.40 19.45
CA ASN A 162 23.83 -2.01 19.91
C ASN A 162 23.24 -1.07 18.85
N ILE A 163 22.38 -0.14 19.27
CA ILE A 163 21.99 0.98 18.41
C ILE A 163 23.19 1.92 18.30
N THR A 164 23.71 2.12 17.08
CA THR A 164 24.93 2.92 16.84
C THR A 164 24.66 4.25 16.16
N SER A 165 23.47 4.42 15.58
CA SER A 165 23.10 5.63 14.85
C SER A 165 22.51 6.74 15.73
N VAL A 166 22.22 6.44 17.00
CA VAL A 166 21.61 7.36 17.97
C VAL A 166 22.26 7.14 19.33
N ASP A 167 22.71 8.22 19.96
CA ASP A 167 23.35 8.19 21.26
C ASP A 167 22.34 8.11 22.42
N PHE A 168 22.81 7.61 23.57
CA PHE A 168 22.04 7.62 24.81
C PHE A 168 21.56 9.04 25.16
N GLY A 169 20.24 9.21 25.33
CA GLY A 169 19.62 10.47 25.69
C GLY A 169 19.60 11.52 24.58
N GLN A 170 19.98 11.17 23.34
CA GLN A 170 20.05 12.11 22.23
C GLN A 170 18.71 12.81 21.98
N ALA A 171 18.78 14.12 21.74
CA ALA A 171 17.66 14.90 21.25
C ALA A 171 17.42 14.63 19.76
N ILE A 172 16.29 14.02 19.43
CA ILE A 172 15.82 13.81 18.07
C ILE A 172 15.01 15.03 17.63
N SER A 173 15.50 15.76 16.64
CA SER A 173 14.87 16.98 16.13
C SER A 173 14.17 16.82 14.78
N GLY A 174 14.25 15.65 14.15
CA GLY A 174 13.60 15.35 12.89
C GLY A 174 14.04 14.02 12.28
N LYS A 175 13.95 13.92 10.95
CA LYS A 175 14.40 12.78 10.14
C LYS A 175 15.75 12.26 10.60
N THR A 176 15.77 10.99 11.02
CA THR A 176 16.91 10.33 11.65
C THR A 176 17.13 8.98 10.99
N HIS A 177 18.39 8.57 10.86
CA HIS A 177 18.70 7.24 10.40
C HIS A 177 18.91 6.29 11.58
N LEU A 178 18.45 5.06 11.42
CA LEU A 178 18.45 4.00 12.42
C LEU A 178 19.29 2.84 11.92
N GLN A 179 20.26 2.43 12.72
CA GLN A 179 21.17 1.32 12.44
C GLN A 179 21.61 0.67 13.75
N VAL A 180 21.88 -0.64 13.67
CA VAL A 180 22.49 -1.41 14.75
C VAL A 180 23.81 -2.02 14.33
N GLU A 181 24.69 -2.24 15.30
CA GLU A 181 25.82 -3.15 15.20
C GLU A 181 25.46 -4.47 15.90
N VAL A 182 25.73 -5.60 15.24
CA VAL A 182 25.34 -6.95 15.69
C VAL A 182 26.42 -7.98 15.35
N SER A 183 26.56 -8.99 16.21
CA SER A 183 27.40 -10.16 15.97
C SER A 183 26.86 -11.03 14.82
N ASP A 184 27.73 -11.88 14.26
CA ASP A 184 27.37 -12.71 13.09
C ASP A 184 26.28 -13.76 13.39
N GLU A 185 26.11 -14.17 14.66
CA GLU A 185 25.05 -15.10 15.10
C GLU A 185 23.65 -14.59 14.72
N TYR A 186 23.40 -13.29 14.86
CA TYR A 186 22.09 -12.69 14.54
C TYR A 186 21.81 -12.58 13.04
N LEU A 187 22.84 -12.68 12.18
CA LEU A 187 22.67 -12.57 10.73
C LEU A 187 22.17 -13.87 10.11
N GLU A 188 22.55 -15.01 10.70
CA GLU A 188 22.10 -16.31 10.22
C GLU A 188 20.62 -16.52 10.52
N ASP A 189 20.20 -16.21 11.75
CA ASP A 189 18.84 -16.49 12.22
C ASP A 189 17.88 -15.30 12.05
N GLY A 190 18.37 -14.08 12.10
CA GLY A 190 17.55 -12.89 11.98
C GLY A 190 17.05 -12.66 10.55
N LYS A 191 15.75 -12.40 10.42
CA LYS A 191 15.05 -12.16 9.14
C LYS A 191 14.33 -10.82 9.07
N GLU A 192 14.19 -10.16 10.21
CA GLU A 192 13.55 -8.85 10.29
C GLU A 192 14.11 -8.06 11.47
N ILE A 193 14.35 -6.76 11.25
CA ILE A 193 14.57 -5.78 12.30
C ILE A 193 13.38 -4.81 12.36
N LYS A 194 12.95 -4.47 13.58
CA LYS A 194 11.95 -3.42 13.85
C LYS A 194 12.55 -2.41 14.80
N TYR A 195 12.39 -1.15 14.48
CA TYR A 195 12.62 -0.05 15.39
C TYR A 195 11.28 0.41 15.95
N LEU A 196 11.18 0.49 17.28
CA LEU A 196 9.98 0.91 17.99
C LEU A 196 10.25 2.17 18.79
N LEU A 197 9.24 3.03 18.87
CA LEU A 197 9.24 4.19 19.75
C LEU A 197 8.20 3.96 20.85
N LEU A 198 8.67 3.83 22.10
CA LEU A 198 7.80 3.52 23.24
C LEU A 198 7.67 4.70 24.20
N CYS A 199 6.50 4.80 24.82
CA CYS A 199 6.25 5.72 25.92
C CYS A 199 6.90 5.18 27.22
N PRO A 200 7.76 5.97 27.91
CA PRO A 200 8.46 5.51 29.12
C PRO A 200 7.55 5.09 30.27
N ASN A 201 6.32 5.62 30.33
CA ASN A 201 5.39 5.38 31.43
C ASN A 201 4.59 4.09 31.26
N THR A 202 4.17 3.77 30.03
CA THR A 202 3.30 2.62 29.71
C THR A 202 4.05 1.44 29.12
N TRP A 203 5.21 1.73 28.49
CA TRP A 203 5.99 0.82 27.64
C TRP A 203 5.22 0.33 26.42
N GLU A 204 4.25 1.12 26.00
CA GLU A 204 3.47 0.92 24.78
C GLU A 204 3.94 1.92 23.73
N GLY A 205 3.80 1.54 22.47
CA GLY A 205 4.25 2.33 21.34
C GLY A 205 4.11 1.56 20.05
N TYR A 206 4.79 2.04 19.01
CA TYR A 206 4.58 1.57 17.65
C TYR A 206 5.90 1.46 16.88
N VAL A 207 5.84 0.78 15.74
CA VAL A 207 6.99 0.60 14.84
C VAL A 207 7.20 1.89 14.08
N ILE A 208 8.43 2.41 14.11
CA ILE A 208 8.82 3.63 13.39
C ILE A 208 9.65 3.35 12.13
N ALA A 209 10.31 2.19 12.08
CA ALA A 209 11.01 1.69 10.91
C ALA A 209 11.16 0.17 10.99
N ARG A 210 11.33 -0.50 9.85
CA ARG A 210 11.57 -1.94 9.78
C ARG A 210 12.23 -2.34 8.47
N GLY A 211 12.83 -3.52 8.44
CA GLY A 211 13.22 -4.16 7.19
C GLY A 211 13.84 -5.54 7.39
N LYS A 212 14.26 -6.13 6.28
CA LYS A 212 14.74 -7.53 6.24
C LYS A 212 16.25 -7.65 6.49
N ASP A 213 17.01 -6.63 6.12
CA ASP A 213 18.45 -6.59 6.34
C ASP A 213 18.75 -5.91 7.67
N ILE A 214 19.30 -6.66 8.62
CA ILE A 214 19.53 -6.21 9.99
C ILE A 214 20.62 -5.13 10.06
N ARG A 215 21.59 -5.15 9.14
CA ARG A 215 22.73 -4.21 9.11
C ARG A 215 22.43 -2.95 8.31
N ASP A 216 21.33 -2.94 7.55
CA ASP A 216 20.96 -1.82 6.71
C ASP A 216 20.54 -0.59 7.53
N LYS A 217 20.55 0.56 6.85
CA LYS A 217 20.26 1.86 7.42
C LYS A 217 18.84 2.28 7.08
N TYR A 218 18.01 2.41 8.11
CA TYR A 218 16.60 2.74 7.94
C TYR A 218 16.33 4.22 8.24
N THR A 219 15.55 4.89 7.39
CA THR A 219 15.17 6.29 7.64
C THR A 219 13.88 6.35 8.42
N TRP A 220 13.91 7.00 9.58
CA TRP A 220 12.74 7.34 10.37
C TRP A 220 12.41 8.82 10.23
N ILE A 221 11.15 9.12 9.90
CA ILE A 221 10.58 10.46 9.91
C ILE A 221 9.62 10.53 11.11
N PRO A 222 9.89 11.36 12.13
CA PRO A 222 9.07 11.41 13.34
C PRO A 222 7.74 12.17 13.12
N ASN A 223 6.72 11.81 13.91
CA ASN A 223 5.52 12.62 14.03
C ASN A 223 5.79 13.77 15.01
N ILE A 224 5.28 14.96 14.70
CA ILE A 224 5.47 16.15 15.52
C ILE A 224 4.76 16.04 16.89
N SER A 225 3.78 15.14 17.01
CA SER A 225 3.04 14.88 18.24
C SER A 225 3.80 14.05 19.27
N ASP A 226 4.86 13.32 18.90
CA ASP A 226 5.55 12.35 19.78
C ASP A 226 6.51 12.96 20.81
N LYS A 227 6.32 14.24 21.17
CA LYS A 227 7.28 15.03 21.96
C LYS A 227 7.64 14.40 23.31
N GLY A 228 8.82 14.78 23.80
CA GLY A 228 9.33 14.42 25.12
C GLY A 228 10.09 13.11 25.15
N ASN A 229 10.30 12.59 26.36
CA ASN A 229 11.10 11.38 26.57
C ASN A 229 10.43 10.16 25.94
N LYS A 230 11.23 9.35 25.24
CA LYS A 230 10.83 8.09 24.60
C LYS A 230 11.90 7.03 24.83
N ILE A 231 11.54 5.80 24.51
CA ILE A 231 12.47 4.67 24.45
C ILE A 231 12.55 4.26 22.98
N LEU A 232 13.73 4.35 22.40
CA LEU A 232 14.02 3.80 21.08
C LEU A 232 14.46 2.35 21.28
N VAL A 233 13.76 1.42 20.64
CA VAL A 233 14.06 -0.02 20.72
C VAL A 233 14.38 -0.54 19.34
N ALA A 234 15.49 -1.26 19.18
CA ALA A 234 15.77 -2.06 18.01
C ALA A 234 15.55 -3.54 18.38
N ALA A 235 14.68 -4.24 17.66
CA ALA A 235 14.33 -5.63 17.94
C ALA A 235 14.44 -6.49 16.69
N ILE A 236 15.16 -7.60 16.80
CA ILE A 236 15.44 -8.56 15.73
C ILE A 236 14.55 -9.79 15.91
N TYR A 237 13.99 -10.27 14.80
CA TYR A 237 13.07 -11.39 14.73
C TYR A 237 13.54 -12.44 13.73
N ASP A 238 13.27 -13.71 14.03
CA ASP A 238 13.51 -14.83 13.11
C ASP A 238 12.39 -14.99 12.06
N ASP A 239 12.51 -16.03 11.23
CA ASP A 239 11.54 -16.38 10.17
C ASP A 239 10.12 -16.69 10.68
N LYS A 240 10.00 -17.05 11.95
CA LYS A 240 8.73 -17.34 12.64
C LYS A 240 8.19 -16.12 13.39
N GLY A 241 8.86 -14.97 13.31
CA GLY A 241 8.50 -13.75 14.01
C GLY A 241 8.77 -13.81 15.52
N ARG A 242 9.67 -14.70 15.98
CA ARG A 242 10.10 -14.76 17.38
C ARG A 242 11.23 -13.76 17.59
N PHE A 243 11.15 -13.02 18.70
CA PHE A 243 12.22 -12.11 19.11
C PHE A 243 13.49 -12.91 19.48
N ILE A 244 14.63 -12.51 18.93
CA ILE A 244 15.92 -13.21 19.14
C ILE A 244 17.00 -12.30 19.74
N GLY A 245 16.85 -10.97 19.64
CA GLY A 245 17.79 -10.03 20.23
C GLY A 245 17.48 -8.58 19.89
N GLY A 246 18.12 -7.66 20.60
CA GLY A 246 17.88 -6.24 20.38
C GLY A 246 18.48 -5.35 21.47
N ASP A 247 18.25 -4.05 21.31
CA ASP A 247 18.76 -3.01 22.19
C ASP A 247 17.66 -1.96 22.46
N ALA A 248 17.80 -1.21 23.56
CA ALA A 248 16.87 -0.17 23.97
C ALA A 248 17.59 1.00 24.63
N ILE A 249 17.42 2.20 24.09
CA ILE A 249 18.04 3.42 24.61
C ILE A 249 16.99 4.51 24.87
N PRO A 250 17.17 5.34 25.91
CA PRO A 250 16.34 6.53 26.07
C PRO A 250 16.70 7.58 25.01
N VAL A 251 15.69 8.26 24.50
CA VAL A 251 15.83 9.40 23.58
C VAL A 251 14.86 10.52 23.97
N HIS A 252 15.13 11.74 23.52
CA HIS A 252 14.24 12.88 23.75
C HIS A 252 13.75 13.45 22.42
N LEU A 253 12.45 13.48 22.18
CA LEU A 253 11.89 14.03 20.94
C LEU A 253 11.55 15.51 21.13
N ASP A 254 12.28 16.36 20.43
CA ASP A 254 12.03 17.81 20.30
C ASP A 254 12.05 18.18 18.82
N ILE A 255 11.00 17.77 18.11
CA ILE A 255 10.92 17.95 16.65
C ILE A 255 10.86 19.44 16.33
N LYS A 256 11.83 19.89 15.53
CA LYS A 256 11.90 21.25 14.98
C LYS A 256 11.54 21.16 13.50
N PRO A 257 10.27 21.43 13.12
CA PRO A 257 9.82 21.23 11.76
C PRO A 257 10.65 22.04 10.78
N ARG A 258 11.19 21.35 9.78
CA ARG A 258 11.96 21.92 8.67
C ARG A 258 11.34 21.46 7.38
N VAL A 259 11.11 22.42 6.51
CA VAL A 259 10.58 22.23 5.16
C VAL A 259 11.58 22.80 4.18
N SER A 260 11.93 22.04 3.15
CA SER A 260 12.83 22.50 2.09
C SER A 260 12.22 22.18 0.74
N LEU A 261 12.12 23.19 -0.13
CA LEU A 261 11.70 22.99 -1.51
C LEU A 261 12.82 22.25 -2.27
N THR A 262 12.44 21.30 -3.13
CA THR A 262 13.36 20.54 -3.98
C THR A 262 12.93 20.67 -5.45
N GLY A 263 13.89 20.48 -6.35
CA GLY A 263 13.66 20.53 -7.80
C GLY A 263 13.93 21.87 -8.47
N ILE A 264 14.26 22.91 -7.70
CA ILE A 264 14.75 24.21 -8.18
C ILE A 264 15.89 24.68 -7.27
N SER A 265 16.86 25.42 -7.82
CA SER A 265 17.91 26.13 -7.09
C SER A 265 17.77 27.66 -7.19
N GLU A 266 18.31 28.38 -6.20
CA GLU A 266 18.31 29.85 -6.21
C GLU A 266 19.04 30.41 -7.46
N GLY A 267 18.39 31.32 -8.17
CA GLY A 267 18.89 31.95 -9.38
C GLY A 267 18.83 31.08 -10.64
N GLU A 268 18.26 29.88 -10.58
CA GLU A 268 18.19 28.96 -11.72
C GLU A 268 17.38 29.54 -12.90
N ILE A 269 17.80 29.21 -14.13
CA ILE A 269 17.03 29.50 -15.35
C ILE A 269 16.26 28.24 -15.74
N LEU A 270 14.94 28.31 -15.70
CA LEU A 270 14.02 27.21 -15.97
C LEU A 270 13.56 27.27 -17.43
N GLU A 271 14.04 26.34 -18.25
CA GLU A 271 13.81 26.32 -19.71
C GLU A 271 12.78 25.24 -20.17
N ASP A 272 12.32 24.41 -19.24
CA ASP A 272 11.37 23.32 -19.50
C ASP A 272 10.48 23.02 -18.28
N THR A 273 9.79 21.88 -18.34
CA THR A 273 9.06 21.22 -17.25
C THR A 273 9.88 21.19 -15.97
N VAL A 274 9.24 21.62 -14.89
CA VAL A 274 9.80 21.68 -13.54
C VAL A 274 9.12 20.64 -12.67
N TYR A 275 9.89 19.91 -11.86
CA TYR A 275 9.37 18.93 -10.92
C TYR A 275 9.62 19.42 -9.48
N LEU A 276 8.61 20.06 -8.89
CA LEU A 276 8.66 20.57 -7.52
C LEU A 276 8.40 19.43 -6.52
N GLY A 277 9.17 19.35 -5.45
CA GLY A 277 8.91 18.43 -4.35
C GLY A 277 9.33 19.02 -3.01
N ALA A 278 9.17 18.26 -1.92
CA ALA A 278 9.57 18.67 -0.58
C ALA A 278 10.56 17.69 0.06
N ASP A 279 11.58 18.21 0.74
CA ASP A 279 12.31 17.49 1.77
C ASP A 279 11.82 17.94 3.15
N LEU A 280 11.30 16.98 3.91
CA LEU A 280 10.66 17.20 5.21
C LEU A 280 11.37 16.40 6.29
N ASN A 281 11.55 16.98 7.47
CA ASN A 281 12.10 16.26 8.63
C ASN A 281 11.04 15.74 9.62
N PHE A 282 9.75 15.84 9.27
CA PHE A 282 8.61 15.37 10.05
C PHE A 282 7.54 14.79 9.11
N ILE A 283 6.61 14.01 9.65
CA ILE A 283 5.49 13.48 8.86
C ILE A 283 4.50 14.60 8.56
N ALA A 284 4.30 14.89 7.28
CA ALA A 284 3.27 15.81 6.82
C ALA A 284 2.09 15.04 6.23
N THR A 285 0.88 15.56 6.45
CA THR A 285 -0.36 15.06 5.88
C THR A 285 -0.45 15.38 4.40
N TYR A 286 -0.10 16.60 4.01
CA TYR A 286 -0.09 17.08 2.64
C TYR A 286 0.81 18.31 2.50
N VAL A 287 1.13 18.67 1.25
CA VAL A 287 1.82 19.92 0.92
C VAL A 287 1.00 20.76 -0.07
N LYS A 288 1.28 22.06 -0.07
CA LYS A 288 0.89 23.01 -1.12
C LYS A 288 2.15 23.66 -1.69
N HIS A 289 2.15 23.99 -2.97
CA HIS A 289 3.25 24.75 -3.58
C HIS A 289 2.76 26.13 -3.97
N GLU A 290 3.43 27.17 -3.49
CA GLU A 290 3.19 28.54 -3.90
C GLU A 290 4.18 28.92 -5.02
N ILE A 291 3.64 29.37 -6.14
CA ILE A 291 4.39 29.83 -7.31
C ILE A 291 3.97 31.27 -7.57
N THR A 292 4.90 32.20 -7.36
CA THR A 292 4.63 33.63 -7.46
C THR A 292 5.40 34.22 -8.63
N ASN A 293 4.68 34.75 -9.63
CA ASN A 293 5.29 35.53 -10.69
C ASN A 293 5.60 36.94 -10.16
N LEU A 294 6.89 37.24 -9.96
CA LEU A 294 7.37 38.49 -9.37
C LEU A 294 7.18 39.68 -10.31
N ASP A 295 7.21 39.45 -11.62
CA ASP A 295 7.04 40.51 -12.62
C ASP A 295 5.58 40.99 -12.71
N LYS A 296 4.62 40.10 -12.46
CA LYS A 296 3.17 40.36 -12.58
C LYS A 296 2.46 40.45 -11.24
N GLY A 297 3.13 40.15 -10.12
CA GLY A 297 2.52 40.07 -8.79
C GLY A 297 1.42 38.99 -8.67
N LYS A 298 1.48 37.94 -9.49
CA LYS A 298 0.45 36.89 -9.52
C LYS A 298 0.90 35.66 -8.74
N VAL A 299 0.15 35.29 -7.71
CA VAL A 299 0.37 34.09 -6.90
C VAL A 299 -0.52 32.95 -7.40
N LYS A 300 0.05 31.75 -7.49
CA LYS A 300 -0.67 30.50 -7.77
C LYS A 300 -0.34 29.48 -6.68
N ILE A 301 -1.37 29.01 -5.97
CA ILE A 301 -1.22 27.96 -4.97
C ILE A 301 -1.68 26.63 -5.57
N ILE A 302 -0.75 25.71 -5.70
CA ILE A 302 -0.99 24.34 -6.12
C ILE A 302 -1.35 23.51 -4.90
N GLY A 303 -2.45 22.77 -4.99
CA GLY A 303 -2.96 21.96 -3.89
C GLY A 303 -3.99 22.65 -3.02
N GLU A 304 -4.55 23.79 -3.47
CA GLU A 304 -5.62 24.50 -2.77
C GLU A 304 -6.91 23.66 -2.73
N ASP A 305 -7.36 23.16 -3.90
CA ASP A 305 -8.56 22.33 -4.01
C ASP A 305 -8.26 20.84 -3.76
N THR A 306 -7.08 20.38 -4.13
CA THR A 306 -6.69 18.96 -4.05
C THR A 306 -5.29 18.84 -3.46
N PRO A 307 -5.16 18.57 -2.15
CA PRO A 307 -3.87 18.55 -1.46
C PRO A 307 -2.85 17.61 -2.13
N GLN A 308 -1.57 18.00 -2.12
CA GLN A 308 -0.51 17.27 -2.83
C GLN A 308 0.26 16.31 -1.92
N ASP A 309 0.82 15.27 -2.53
CA ASP A 309 1.68 14.27 -1.89
C ASP A 309 2.97 14.92 -1.38
N PRO A 310 3.23 14.94 -0.06
CA PRO A 310 4.46 15.49 0.52
C PRO A 310 5.74 14.80 0.03
N TYR A 311 5.60 13.54 -0.40
CA TYR A 311 6.72 12.66 -0.77
C TYR A 311 6.75 12.39 -2.28
N GLY A 312 5.85 13.02 -3.03
CA GLY A 312 5.80 13.00 -4.49
C GLY A 312 6.42 14.26 -5.10
N LYS A 313 6.42 14.30 -6.43
CA LYS A 313 6.79 15.50 -7.19
C LYS A 313 5.56 16.05 -7.93
N TYR A 314 5.35 17.35 -7.84
CA TYR A 314 4.40 18.08 -8.67
C TYR A 314 5.08 18.50 -9.97
N LYS A 315 4.47 18.14 -11.09
CA LYS A 315 4.93 18.51 -12.43
C LYS A 315 4.30 19.85 -12.84
N TRP A 316 5.14 20.86 -13.06
CA TRP A 316 4.72 22.17 -13.58
C TRP A 316 5.32 22.38 -14.97
N GLU A 317 4.46 22.67 -15.95
CA GLU A 317 4.86 22.95 -17.34
C GLU A 317 4.55 24.41 -17.67
N PRO A 318 5.50 25.35 -17.48
CA PRO A 318 5.26 26.75 -17.80
C PRO A 318 5.14 27.00 -19.31
N SER A 319 4.22 27.88 -19.67
CA SER A 319 4.02 28.41 -21.01
C SER A 319 4.91 29.62 -21.30
N ILE A 320 5.08 30.02 -22.57
CA ILE A 320 5.82 31.24 -22.93
C ILE A 320 5.25 32.48 -22.23
N LYS A 321 3.92 32.54 -22.04
CA LYS A 321 3.28 33.66 -21.34
C LYS A 321 3.71 33.74 -19.88
N GLU A 322 4.25 32.67 -19.33
CA GLU A 322 4.78 32.57 -17.99
C GLU A 322 6.29 32.86 -17.92
N ASN A 323 6.96 33.27 -19.00
CA ASN A 323 8.34 33.77 -18.89
C ASN A 323 8.42 34.99 -17.96
N GLY A 324 9.45 35.02 -17.11
CA GLY A 324 9.65 36.07 -16.12
C GLY A 324 10.39 35.60 -14.88
N ASN A 325 10.50 36.47 -13.88
CA ASN A 325 11.07 36.14 -12.58
C ASN A 325 10.00 35.56 -11.65
N TYR A 326 10.36 34.52 -10.91
CA TYR A 326 9.47 33.81 -10.01
C TYR A 326 10.09 33.62 -8.64
N SER A 327 9.22 33.48 -7.66
CA SER A 327 9.55 32.85 -6.39
C SER A 327 8.69 31.60 -6.15
N PHE A 328 9.30 30.63 -5.45
CA PHE A 328 8.72 29.33 -5.17
C PHE A 328 8.84 29.02 -3.69
N LYS A 329 7.78 28.44 -3.13
CA LYS A 329 7.74 27.97 -1.74
C LYS A 329 6.91 26.69 -1.67
N VAL A 330 7.24 25.81 -0.73
CA VAL A 330 6.38 24.68 -0.36
C VAL A 330 5.92 24.84 1.08
N ILE A 331 4.64 24.55 1.31
CA ILE A 331 3.96 24.66 2.60
C ILE A 331 3.49 23.25 2.99
N ALA A 332 4.06 22.69 4.05
CA ALA A 332 3.71 21.38 4.56
C ALA A 332 2.74 21.50 5.75
N TYR A 333 1.77 20.61 5.82
CA TYR A 333 0.75 20.60 6.87
C TYR A 333 0.85 19.33 7.70
N ASP A 334 0.87 19.45 9.03
CA ASP A 334 0.83 18.29 9.94
C ASP A 334 -0.59 17.69 10.04
N ILE A 335 -0.75 16.63 10.85
CA ILE A 335 -2.05 15.99 11.06
C ILE A 335 -3.07 16.90 11.76
N ASN A 336 -2.60 17.92 12.49
CA ASN A 336 -3.45 18.89 13.19
C ASN A 336 -3.86 20.07 12.30
N GLY A 337 -3.26 20.20 11.11
CA GLY A 337 -3.50 21.29 10.18
C GLY A 337 -2.58 22.50 10.39
N ASN A 338 -1.55 22.38 11.25
CA ASN A 338 -0.53 23.42 11.38
C ASN A 338 0.36 23.43 10.13
N SER A 339 0.66 24.63 9.62
CA SER A 339 1.47 24.82 8.42
C SER A 339 2.93 25.17 8.77
N TYR A 340 3.84 24.67 7.94
CA TYR A 340 5.28 24.93 8.00
C TYR A 340 5.78 25.23 6.60
N GLU A 341 6.53 26.29 6.44
CA GLU A 341 6.93 26.80 5.12
C GLU A 341 8.42 26.57 4.88
N SER A 342 8.78 26.35 3.62
CA SER A 342 10.17 26.46 3.20
C SER A 342 10.59 27.93 3.11
N GLU A 343 11.90 28.13 3.06
CA GLU A 343 12.45 29.37 2.50
C GLU A 343 11.96 29.58 1.06
N GLU A 344 11.93 30.84 0.65
CA GLU A 344 11.64 31.23 -0.72
C GLU A 344 12.85 30.93 -1.62
N ILE A 345 12.62 30.24 -2.76
CA ILE A 345 13.62 30.07 -3.82
C ILE A 345 13.21 30.91 -5.01
N ARG A 346 14.11 31.75 -5.52
CA ARG A 346 13.87 32.56 -6.72
C ARG A 346 14.51 31.94 -7.93
N ALA A 347 13.80 31.93 -9.05
CA ALA A 347 14.31 31.44 -10.33
C ALA A 347 13.69 32.22 -11.48
N LYS A 348 14.32 32.16 -12.65
CA LYS A 348 13.85 32.81 -13.87
C LYS A 348 13.27 31.77 -14.82
N VAL A 349 12.00 31.91 -15.18
CA VAL A 349 11.37 31.08 -16.21
C VAL A 349 11.68 31.69 -17.57
N GLN A 350 12.32 30.89 -18.44
CA GLN A 350 12.72 31.28 -19.78
C GLN A 350 12.51 30.12 -20.76
N VAL A 351 11.25 29.74 -20.99
CA VAL A 351 10.90 28.72 -21.97
C VAL A 351 10.87 29.30 -23.38
N SER A 352 11.36 28.51 -24.35
CA SER A 352 11.21 28.79 -25.78
C SER A 352 9.96 28.13 -26.36
N PRO A 353 9.45 28.59 -27.53
CA PRO A 353 8.35 27.91 -28.22
C PRO A 353 8.68 26.46 -28.52
N LYS A 354 7.80 25.56 -28.08
CA LYS A 354 7.83 24.13 -28.38
C LYS A 354 6.51 23.75 -29.02
N ILE A 355 6.58 22.98 -30.09
CA ILE A 355 5.40 22.42 -30.79
C ILE A 355 5.68 20.98 -31.21
N SER A 356 4.68 20.13 -31.03
CA SER A 356 4.68 18.74 -31.46
C SER A 356 3.29 18.34 -31.94
N LEU A 357 3.23 17.36 -32.84
CA LEU A 357 1.99 16.71 -33.26
C LEU A 357 1.73 15.49 -32.36
N LEU A 358 0.53 15.41 -31.77
CA LEU A 358 0.01 14.22 -31.11
C LEU A 358 -1.10 13.58 -31.96
N GLY A 359 -1.43 12.32 -31.66
CA GLY A 359 -2.52 11.59 -32.31
C GLY A 359 -2.08 10.51 -33.28
N VAL A 360 -0.83 10.58 -33.74
CA VAL A 360 -0.21 9.57 -34.61
C VAL A 360 1.20 9.25 -34.14
N SER A 361 1.67 8.03 -34.44
CA SER A 361 3.03 7.58 -34.10
C SER A 361 3.85 7.30 -35.37
N ASN A 362 5.17 7.44 -35.26
CA ASN A 362 6.07 7.19 -36.38
C ASN A 362 5.97 5.72 -36.85
N GLY A 363 5.74 5.51 -38.14
CA GLY A 363 5.52 4.19 -38.77
C GLY A 363 4.09 3.64 -38.64
N GLN A 364 3.17 4.36 -37.97
CA GLN A 364 1.78 3.92 -37.83
C GLN A 364 1.11 3.75 -39.19
N THR A 365 0.39 2.65 -39.38
CA THR A 365 -0.57 2.54 -40.48
C THR A 365 -1.89 3.14 -40.01
N ILE A 366 -2.38 4.17 -40.70
CA ILE A 366 -3.66 4.81 -40.43
C ILE A 366 -4.71 4.11 -41.28
N ASP A 367 -5.45 3.21 -40.64
CA ASP A 367 -6.55 2.44 -41.22
C ASP A 367 -7.88 2.68 -40.49
N LYS A 368 -7.90 3.70 -39.61
CA LYS A 368 -9.05 4.22 -38.86
C LYS A 368 -8.87 5.73 -38.67
N PRO A 369 -9.94 6.50 -38.40
CA PRO A 369 -9.84 7.87 -37.91
C PRO A 369 -8.79 8.08 -36.81
N VAL A 370 -8.04 9.17 -36.91
CA VAL A 370 -7.10 9.62 -35.87
C VAL A 370 -7.44 11.03 -35.42
N ASN A 371 -7.21 11.34 -34.15
CA ASN A 371 -7.37 12.70 -33.62
C ASN A 371 -6.00 13.39 -33.58
N LEU A 372 -5.75 14.27 -34.54
CA LEU A 372 -4.55 15.09 -34.59
C LEU A 372 -4.68 16.25 -33.60
N LEU A 373 -3.63 16.49 -32.81
CA LEU A 373 -3.61 17.58 -31.83
C LEU A 373 -2.25 18.26 -31.81
N ALA A 374 -2.23 19.58 -31.96
CA ALA A 374 -1.06 20.39 -31.68
C ALA A 374 -0.80 20.47 -30.17
N SER A 375 0.30 19.89 -29.69
CA SER A 375 0.80 20.10 -28.34
C SER A 375 1.86 21.19 -28.35
N ARG A 376 1.69 22.22 -27.53
CA ARG A 376 2.55 23.41 -27.51
C ARG A 376 2.52 24.12 -26.16
N ASN A 377 3.52 24.98 -25.93
CA ASN A 377 3.62 25.79 -24.71
C ASN A 377 3.34 27.30 -24.94
N PHE A 378 2.65 27.68 -26.00
CA PHE A 378 2.33 29.08 -26.32
C PHE A 378 0.92 29.21 -26.90
N ASP A 379 0.42 30.44 -27.02
CA ASP A 379 -0.92 30.67 -27.58
C ASP A 379 -0.85 30.88 -29.09
N VAL A 380 -1.85 30.35 -29.79
CA VAL A 380 -1.97 30.49 -31.25
C VAL A 380 -3.36 30.99 -31.60
N ILE A 381 -3.45 31.58 -32.77
CA ILE A 381 -4.71 32.00 -33.39
C ILE A 381 -5.17 31.05 -34.50
N GLU A 382 -4.27 30.23 -35.03
CA GLU A 382 -4.51 29.36 -36.18
C GLU A 382 -3.68 28.08 -36.05
N THR A 383 -4.29 26.94 -36.38
CA THR A 383 -3.66 25.61 -36.44
C THR A 383 -3.96 24.98 -37.79
N GLU A 384 -2.90 24.55 -38.49
CA GLU A 384 -2.94 23.92 -39.79
C GLU A 384 -2.32 22.53 -39.69
N TYR A 385 -3.12 21.49 -39.90
CA TYR A 385 -2.64 20.12 -40.01
C TYR A 385 -2.31 19.82 -41.45
N ILE A 386 -1.12 19.30 -41.70
CA ILE A 386 -0.54 19.20 -43.04
C ILE A 386 -0.12 17.76 -43.29
N LEU A 387 -0.46 17.27 -44.48
CA LEU A 387 0.07 16.08 -45.09
C LEU A 387 1.19 16.47 -46.04
N ARG A 388 2.34 15.81 -45.96
CA ARG A 388 3.49 16.07 -46.83
C ARG A 388 3.94 14.77 -47.48
N ASP A 389 4.13 14.80 -48.80
CA ASP A 389 4.75 13.70 -49.52
C ASP A 389 6.26 13.64 -49.20
N PRO A 390 6.79 12.52 -48.70
CA PRO A 390 8.15 12.44 -48.17
C PRO A 390 9.23 12.48 -49.26
N ASN A 391 8.88 12.27 -50.53
CA ASN A 391 9.84 12.24 -51.63
C ASN A 391 9.90 13.57 -52.38
N SER A 392 8.74 14.15 -52.67
CA SER A 392 8.58 15.40 -53.42
C SER A 392 8.52 16.64 -52.53
N GLY A 393 8.24 16.47 -51.23
CA GLY A 393 8.02 17.56 -50.29
C GLY A 393 6.70 18.31 -50.52
N LYS A 394 5.84 17.85 -51.42
CA LYS A 394 4.55 18.49 -51.71
C LYS A 394 3.65 18.43 -50.48
N GLU A 395 3.09 19.58 -50.09
CA GLU A 395 2.17 19.71 -48.95
C GLU A 395 0.72 19.78 -49.39
N GLU A 396 -0.16 19.21 -48.57
CA GLU A 396 -1.61 19.31 -48.64
C GLU A 396 -2.15 19.66 -47.25
N THR A 397 -2.98 20.70 -47.17
CA THR A 397 -3.62 21.11 -45.91
C THR A 397 -4.81 20.20 -45.62
N LEU A 398 -4.71 19.40 -44.55
CA LEU A 398 -5.79 18.52 -44.10
C LEU A 398 -6.92 19.32 -43.44
N ALA A 399 -6.54 20.24 -42.57
CA ALA A 399 -7.50 21.11 -41.89
C ALA A 399 -6.82 22.39 -41.42
N LYS A 400 -7.59 23.47 -41.44
CA LYS A 400 -7.19 24.76 -40.94
C LYS A 400 -8.25 25.27 -39.99
N ILE A 401 -7.96 25.23 -38.69
CA ILE A 401 -8.91 25.49 -37.63
C ILE A 401 -8.32 26.45 -36.58
N PRO A 402 -9.17 27.10 -35.75
CA PRO A 402 -8.72 27.64 -34.46
C PRO A 402 -8.07 26.53 -33.62
N TYR A 403 -7.44 26.89 -32.50
CA TYR A 403 -6.83 25.88 -31.65
C TYR A 403 -7.82 24.78 -31.23
N GLY A 404 -7.48 23.54 -31.56
CA GLY A 404 -8.29 22.37 -31.22
C GLY A 404 -7.73 21.09 -31.81
N SER A 405 -8.28 19.97 -31.36
CA SER A 405 -8.06 18.67 -32.00
C SER A 405 -8.82 18.62 -33.33
N TYR A 406 -8.17 18.09 -34.36
CA TYR A 406 -8.81 17.77 -35.62
C TYR A 406 -8.93 16.26 -35.77
N ARG A 407 -10.16 15.76 -35.89
CA ARG A 407 -10.40 14.36 -36.21
C ARG A 407 -10.21 14.17 -37.71
N TRP A 408 -9.14 13.50 -38.09
CA TRP A 408 -8.81 13.24 -39.47
C TRP A 408 -9.28 11.86 -39.89
N PHE A 409 -10.08 11.83 -40.96
CA PHE A 409 -10.46 10.66 -41.74
C PHE A 409 -9.71 10.76 -43.09
N PRO A 410 -8.62 10.01 -43.30
CA PRO A 410 -7.89 10.08 -44.57
C PRO A 410 -8.77 9.62 -45.73
N GLU A 411 -8.83 10.38 -46.81
CA GLU A 411 -9.57 10.04 -48.02
C GLU A 411 -9.05 8.73 -48.66
N PRO A 412 -9.89 7.94 -49.34
CA PRO A 412 -9.47 6.64 -49.90
C PRO A 412 -8.43 6.72 -51.02
N ASP A 413 -8.33 7.85 -51.72
CA ASP A 413 -7.34 8.11 -52.76
C ASP A 413 -5.95 8.40 -52.18
N LEU A 414 -5.87 8.82 -50.91
CA LEU A 414 -4.63 8.97 -50.18
C LEU A 414 -4.09 7.61 -49.71
N SER A 415 -3.01 7.14 -50.32
CA SER A 415 -2.38 5.85 -50.03
C SER A 415 -0.86 5.92 -50.02
N GLY A 416 -0.22 5.00 -49.28
CA GLY A 416 1.24 4.91 -49.23
C GLY A 416 1.86 5.68 -48.07
N GLN A 417 3.17 5.97 -48.16
CA GLN A 417 3.90 6.66 -47.10
C GLN A 417 3.72 8.17 -47.20
N CYS A 418 3.42 8.81 -46.07
CA CYS A 418 3.31 10.26 -45.96
C CYS A 418 3.90 10.76 -44.64
N GLU A 419 4.15 12.06 -44.57
CA GLU A 419 4.49 12.77 -43.34
C GLU A 419 3.29 13.59 -42.88
N VAL A 420 2.96 13.53 -41.59
CA VAL A 420 1.95 14.40 -40.97
C VAL A 420 2.67 15.35 -40.04
N LEU A 421 2.36 16.64 -40.14
CA LEU A 421 2.91 17.68 -39.29
C LEU A 421 1.85 18.73 -38.97
N VAL A 422 2.15 19.59 -38.01
CA VAL A 422 1.28 20.71 -37.66
C VAL A 422 2.05 22.02 -37.74
N ARG A 423 1.44 23.01 -38.38
CA ARG A 423 1.91 24.39 -38.45
C ARG A 423 0.92 25.29 -37.73
N VAL A 424 1.40 26.17 -36.87
CA VAL A 424 0.55 27.11 -36.12
C VAL A 424 1.05 28.53 -36.30
N LYS A 425 0.16 29.51 -36.10
CA LYS A 425 0.55 30.93 -35.99
C LYS A 425 0.35 31.42 -34.57
N ASP A 426 1.41 31.89 -33.94
CA ASP A 426 1.29 32.51 -32.62
C ASP A 426 0.42 33.79 -32.65
N THR A 427 0.15 34.38 -31.48
CA THR A 427 -0.68 35.60 -31.39
C THR A 427 -0.09 36.83 -32.08
N ARG A 428 1.16 36.78 -32.55
CA ARG A 428 1.82 37.83 -33.36
C ARG A 428 1.79 37.50 -34.85
N GLY A 429 1.24 36.36 -35.24
CA GLY A 429 1.22 35.88 -36.62
C GLY A 429 2.49 35.16 -37.05
N ILE A 430 3.42 34.87 -36.13
CA ILE A 430 4.67 34.16 -36.46
C ILE A 430 4.37 32.65 -36.61
N PRO A 431 4.75 32.02 -37.74
CA PRO A 431 4.52 30.60 -37.94
C PRO A 431 5.52 29.74 -37.15
N HIS A 432 5.04 28.61 -36.63
CA HIS A 432 5.84 27.56 -35.98
C HIS A 432 5.42 26.21 -36.56
N GLU A 433 6.38 25.30 -36.76
CA GLU A 433 6.17 23.99 -37.38
C GLU A 433 6.69 22.88 -36.48
N SER A 434 5.93 21.79 -36.34
CA SER A 434 6.38 20.58 -35.64
C SER A 434 7.35 19.76 -36.51
N ALA A 435 8.15 18.91 -35.87
CA ALA A 435 8.78 17.82 -36.61
C ALA A 435 7.72 16.95 -37.31
N PRO A 436 7.97 16.47 -38.54
CA PRO A 436 7.06 15.58 -39.25
C PRO A 436 7.05 14.17 -38.64
N ILE A 437 5.89 13.53 -38.63
CA ILE A 437 5.70 12.13 -38.23
C ILE A 437 5.40 11.31 -39.48
N LYS A 438 6.23 10.30 -39.77
CA LYS A 438 6.00 9.40 -40.91
C LYS A 438 4.90 8.40 -40.59
N VAL A 439 3.92 8.25 -41.46
CA VAL A 439 2.82 7.28 -41.34
C VAL A 439 2.56 6.60 -42.68
N LYS A 440 1.74 5.56 -42.67
CA LYS A 440 1.28 4.86 -43.87
C LYS A 440 -0.23 4.95 -43.97
N LEU A 441 -0.75 5.49 -45.07
CA LEU A 441 -2.19 5.55 -45.32
C LEU A 441 -2.65 4.28 -46.03
N ALA A 442 -3.74 3.71 -45.52
CA ALA A 442 -4.29 2.46 -46.05
C ALA A 442 -4.96 2.62 -47.43
N GLY A 443 -5.41 3.83 -47.81
CA GLY A 443 -6.04 4.10 -49.09
C GLY A 443 -7.33 3.29 -49.30
N LYS A 444 -8.21 3.26 -48.30
CA LYS A 444 -9.45 2.47 -48.35
C LYS A 444 -10.62 3.25 -47.75
N PRO A 445 -11.87 2.99 -48.20
CA PRO A 445 -13.05 3.47 -47.50
C PRO A 445 -13.09 2.99 -46.05
N LEU A 446 -13.42 3.89 -45.14
CA LEU A 446 -13.50 3.68 -43.70
C LEU A 446 -14.90 4.03 -43.22
N LEU A 447 -15.42 3.22 -42.31
CA LEU A 447 -16.71 3.43 -41.66
C LEU A 447 -16.54 3.30 -40.15
N LEU A 448 -17.06 4.26 -39.41
CA LEU A 448 -17.08 4.26 -37.96
C LEU A 448 -18.52 4.24 -37.46
N LEU A 449 -18.80 3.32 -36.54
CA LEU A 449 -20.04 3.29 -35.78
C LEU A 449 -19.88 4.11 -34.50
N GLU A 450 -20.80 5.05 -34.27
CA GLU A 450 -20.85 5.90 -33.08
C GLU A 450 -22.17 5.69 -32.31
N GLY A 451 -22.19 6.16 -31.06
CA GLY A 451 -23.36 6.03 -30.18
C GLY A 451 -23.36 4.77 -29.29
N VAL A 452 -22.37 3.88 -29.46
CA VAL A 452 -22.22 2.65 -28.70
C VAL A 452 -20.77 2.41 -28.28
N GLY A 453 -20.57 1.94 -27.06
CA GLY A 453 -19.28 1.54 -26.50
C GLY A 453 -19.12 0.02 -26.38
N PRO A 454 -17.89 -0.51 -26.37
CA PRO A 454 -17.63 -1.92 -26.18
C PRO A 454 -18.10 -2.38 -24.81
N ASN A 455 -18.78 -3.52 -24.77
CA ASN A 455 -19.40 -4.14 -23.60
C ASN A 455 -20.43 -3.26 -22.88
N GLN A 456 -21.00 -2.27 -23.58
CA GLN A 456 -22.10 -1.47 -23.05
C GLN A 456 -23.34 -2.35 -22.84
N VAL A 457 -24.03 -2.13 -21.72
CA VAL A 457 -25.28 -2.82 -21.38
C VAL A 457 -26.45 -1.93 -21.75
N ILE A 458 -27.28 -2.38 -22.69
CA ILE A 458 -28.46 -1.68 -23.18
C ILE A 458 -29.71 -2.26 -22.51
N ARG A 459 -30.55 -1.38 -21.97
CA ARG A 459 -31.78 -1.75 -21.24
C ARG A 459 -33.05 -1.14 -21.82
N GLU A 460 -32.92 -0.21 -22.75
CA GLU A 460 -34.04 0.50 -23.37
C GLU A 460 -33.70 0.71 -24.85
N SER A 461 -33.25 1.91 -25.19
CA SER A 461 -32.85 2.28 -26.54
C SER A 461 -31.37 2.60 -26.66
N ILE A 462 -30.89 2.61 -27.90
CA ILE A 462 -29.59 3.16 -28.26
C ILE A 462 -29.74 4.06 -29.48
N ASN A 463 -29.02 5.18 -29.47
CA ASN A 463 -28.92 6.07 -30.62
C ASN A 463 -27.61 5.77 -31.33
N LEU A 464 -27.69 5.44 -32.62
CA LEU A 464 -26.53 5.13 -33.45
C LEU A 464 -26.45 6.07 -34.63
N LYS A 465 -25.23 6.37 -35.02
CA LYS A 465 -24.91 7.11 -36.24
C LYS A 465 -23.60 6.59 -36.80
N VAL A 466 -23.34 6.90 -38.06
CA VAL A 466 -22.07 6.55 -38.70
C VAL A 466 -21.29 7.78 -39.11
N ASN A 467 -19.98 7.61 -39.25
CA ASN A 467 -19.07 8.58 -39.80
C ASN A 467 -18.12 7.87 -40.78
N ALA A 468 -17.89 8.43 -41.96
CA ALA A 468 -17.09 7.83 -43.02
C ALA A 468 -16.22 8.86 -43.75
N ASN A 469 -15.13 8.42 -44.40
CA ASN A 469 -14.29 9.23 -45.31
C ASN A 469 -14.83 9.22 -46.74
N VAL A 470 -16.08 8.82 -46.94
CA VAL A 470 -16.70 8.72 -48.27
C VAL A 470 -18.16 9.06 -48.16
N ASP A 471 -18.73 9.62 -49.22
CA ASP A 471 -20.17 9.84 -49.32
C ASP A 471 -20.89 8.50 -49.43
N LEU A 472 -21.66 8.17 -48.40
CA LEU A 472 -22.38 6.91 -48.33
C LEU A 472 -23.74 7.02 -49.04
N GLU A 473 -24.10 6.00 -49.82
CA GLU A 473 -25.42 5.89 -50.47
C GLU A 473 -26.50 5.50 -49.45
N SER A 474 -26.16 4.58 -48.55
CA SER A 474 -27.04 4.05 -47.52
C SER A 474 -26.25 3.36 -46.42
N VAL A 475 -26.85 3.18 -45.25
CA VAL A 475 -26.27 2.41 -44.14
C VAL A 475 -27.28 1.42 -43.59
N SER A 476 -26.79 0.24 -43.20
CA SER A 476 -27.55 -0.78 -42.49
C SER A 476 -26.88 -1.08 -41.16
N TYR A 477 -27.68 -1.28 -40.10
CA TYR A 477 -27.19 -1.63 -38.78
C TYR A 477 -27.51 -3.09 -38.49
N ILE A 478 -26.48 -3.88 -38.19
CA ILE A 478 -26.60 -5.33 -38.06
C ILE A 478 -26.12 -5.73 -36.67
N LEU A 479 -26.95 -6.52 -35.99
CA LEU A 479 -26.57 -7.28 -34.81
C LEU A 479 -26.25 -8.71 -35.19
N THR A 480 -25.15 -9.23 -34.69
CA THR A 480 -24.81 -10.66 -34.76
C THR A 480 -24.78 -11.22 -33.36
N ASN A 481 -25.66 -12.17 -33.06
CA ASN A 481 -25.69 -12.83 -31.76
C ASN A 481 -24.39 -13.62 -31.56
N ARG A 482 -23.71 -13.39 -30.44
CA ARG A 482 -22.36 -13.95 -30.20
C ARG A 482 -22.37 -15.44 -29.91
N ASP A 483 -23.49 -15.98 -29.42
CA ASP A 483 -23.60 -17.38 -29.04
C ASP A 483 -24.11 -18.24 -30.20
N THR A 484 -25.05 -17.71 -30.99
CA THR A 484 -25.71 -18.45 -32.07
C THR A 484 -25.23 -18.06 -33.47
N GLY A 485 -24.55 -16.93 -33.62
CA GLY A 485 -24.19 -16.35 -34.92
C GLY A 485 -25.38 -15.78 -35.70
N LYS A 486 -26.61 -15.82 -35.16
CA LYS A 486 -27.81 -15.32 -35.84
C LYS A 486 -27.72 -13.81 -36.02
N GLU A 487 -27.99 -13.33 -37.22
CA GLU A 487 -28.05 -11.90 -37.52
C GLU A 487 -29.46 -11.33 -37.37
N LYS A 488 -29.55 -10.10 -36.84
CA LYS A 488 -30.75 -9.25 -36.81
C LYS A 488 -30.39 -7.92 -37.44
N VAL A 489 -31.10 -7.55 -38.50
CA VAL A 489 -30.98 -6.23 -39.13
C VAL A 489 -31.86 -5.26 -38.36
N LEU A 490 -31.26 -4.23 -37.75
CA LEU A 490 -31.98 -3.20 -36.99
C LEU A 490 -32.60 -2.15 -37.91
N ALA A 491 -31.88 -1.80 -38.98
CA ALA A 491 -32.34 -0.95 -40.06
C ALA A 491 -31.55 -1.31 -41.33
N GLU A 492 -32.21 -1.23 -42.48
CA GLU A 492 -31.63 -1.55 -43.79
C GLU A 492 -31.72 -0.33 -44.70
N ASP A 493 -30.62 -0.03 -45.39
CA ASP A 493 -30.50 1.04 -46.38
C ASP A 493 -31.08 2.41 -45.96
N VAL A 494 -30.88 2.79 -44.70
CA VAL A 494 -31.32 4.10 -44.18
C VAL A 494 -30.36 5.21 -44.55
N ASP A 495 -30.84 6.46 -44.45
CA ASP A 495 -30.05 7.66 -44.71
C ASP A 495 -28.85 7.76 -43.74
N PRO A 496 -27.60 7.71 -44.25
CA PRO A 496 -26.39 7.78 -43.43
C PRO A 496 -26.22 9.07 -42.63
N LEU A 497 -26.91 10.16 -43.00
CA LEU A 497 -26.82 11.46 -42.33
C LEU A 497 -27.73 11.57 -41.09
N THR A 498 -28.60 10.58 -40.87
CA THR A 498 -29.61 10.61 -39.80
C THR A 498 -29.21 9.72 -38.63
N GLU A 499 -29.26 10.26 -37.40
CA GLU A 499 -29.13 9.44 -36.20
C GLU A 499 -30.36 8.54 -36.05
N GLN A 500 -30.11 7.25 -35.80
CA GLN A 500 -31.14 6.23 -35.70
C GLN A 500 -31.30 5.77 -34.26
N THR A 501 -32.52 5.81 -33.73
CA THR A 501 -32.84 5.27 -32.41
C THR A 501 -33.39 3.86 -32.54
N PHE A 502 -32.72 2.90 -31.90
CA PHE A 502 -33.15 1.51 -31.86
C PHE A 502 -33.66 1.17 -30.46
N ILE A 503 -34.88 0.66 -30.38
CA ILE A 503 -35.49 0.19 -29.13
C ILE A 503 -35.41 -1.33 -29.13
N PHE A 504 -34.87 -1.90 -28.06
CA PHE A 504 -34.80 -3.35 -27.89
C PHE A 504 -36.02 -3.88 -27.14
N SER A 505 -36.33 -5.16 -27.35
CA SER A 505 -37.33 -5.90 -26.57
C SER A 505 -36.70 -7.09 -25.85
N GLU A 506 -37.47 -7.76 -24.98
CA GLU A 506 -37.02 -8.96 -24.27
C GLU A 506 -36.56 -10.09 -25.22
N GLU A 507 -37.08 -10.15 -26.45
CA GLU A 507 -36.65 -11.11 -27.47
C GLU A 507 -35.21 -10.89 -27.95
N ASP A 508 -34.68 -9.68 -27.74
CA ASP A 508 -33.30 -9.30 -28.10
C ASP A 508 -32.31 -9.54 -26.96
N GLU A 509 -32.73 -10.12 -25.83
CA GLU A 509 -31.85 -10.34 -24.70
C GLU A 509 -30.68 -11.26 -25.06
N GLY A 510 -29.46 -10.83 -24.69
CA GLY A 510 -28.24 -11.61 -24.95
C GLY A 510 -27.02 -10.78 -25.31
N TYR A 511 -25.98 -11.48 -25.74
CA TYR A 511 -24.70 -10.92 -26.16
C TYR A 511 -24.66 -10.74 -27.67
N TRP A 512 -24.37 -9.52 -28.12
CA TRP A 512 -24.39 -9.18 -29.54
C TRP A 512 -23.10 -8.47 -29.95
N ASN A 513 -22.73 -8.61 -31.21
CA ASN A 513 -21.83 -7.69 -31.89
C ASN A 513 -22.66 -6.77 -32.76
N ILE A 514 -22.53 -5.47 -32.60
CA ILE A 514 -23.15 -4.48 -33.47
C ILE A 514 -22.15 -3.95 -34.48
N LYS A 515 -22.56 -3.83 -35.74
CA LYS A 515 -21.79 -3.18 -36.80
C LYS A 515 -22.69 -2.37 -37.72
N ALA A 516 -22.12 -1.38 -38.37
CA ALA A 516 -22.71 -0.74 -39.52
C ALA A 516 -22.11 -1.32 -40.81
N VAL A 517 -22.95 -1.45 -41.83
CA VAL A 517 -22.57 -1.83 -43.19
C VAL A 517 -23.16 -0.79 -44.14
N ALA A 518 -22.30 -0.05 -44.81
CA ALA A 518 -22.71 1.02 -45.73
C ALA A 518 -22.41 0.67 -47.19
N LYS A 519 -23.16 1.29 -48.10
CA LYS A 519 -22.92 1.23 -49.55
C LYS A 519 -22.20 2.49 -50.02
N PHE A 520 -21.16 2.29 -50.82
CA PHE A 520 -20.39 3.34 -51.46
C PHE A 520 -19.98 2.88 -52.86
N ASN A 521 -20.41 3.60 -53.90
CA ASN A 521 -20.18 3.24 -55.31
C ASN A 521 -20.55 1.77 -55.61
N GLY A 522 -21.68 1.32 -55.08
CA GLY A 522 -22.13 -0.08 -55.18
C GLY A 522 -21.28 -1.12 -54.44
N LYS A 523 -20.25 -0.71 -53.68
CA LYS A 523 -19.41 -1.59 -52.85
C LYS A 523 -19.79 -1.47 -51.37
N LYS A 524 -19.55 -2.56 -50.61
CA LYS A 524 -19.77 -2.58 -49.17
C LYS A 524 -18.55 -2.03 -48.42
N VAL A 525 -18.83 -1.23 -47.39
CA VAL A 525 -17.86 -0.76 -46.39
C VAL A 525 -18.42 -1.13 -45.02
N GLU A 526 -17.60 -1.71 -44.14
CA GLU A 526 -18.04 -2.16 -42.81
C GLU A 526 -17.31 -1.39 -41.71
N SER A 527 -18.03 -1.13 -40.61
CA SER A 527 -17.41 -0.64 -39.37
C SER A 527 -16.75 -1.78 -38.60
N ASP A 528 -15.98 -1.44 -37.56
CA ASP A 528 -15.63 -2.40 -36.51
C ASP A 528 -16.91 -3.03 -35.91
N GLN A 529 -16.78 -4.29 -35.49
CA GLN A 529 -17.80 -4.95 -34.67
C GLN A 529 -17.61 -4.57 -33.21
N ILE A 530 -18.64 -3.97 -32.60
CA ILE A 530 -18.62 -3.52 -31.21
C ILE A 530 -19.43 -4.51 -30.36
N PRO A 531 -18.84 -5.20 -29.37
CA PRO A 531 -19.60 -6.09 -28.51
C PRO A 531 -20.52 -5.28 -27.59
N ILE A 532 -21.75 -5.73 -27.40
CA ILE A 532 -22.75 -5.17 -26.48
C ILE A 532 -23.50 -6.29 -25.77
N ARG A 533 -24.26 -5.93 -24.73
CA ARG A 533 -25.24 -6.80 -24.11
C ARG A 533 -26.59 -6.10 -24.03
N VAL A 534 -27.64 -6.73 -24.54
CA VAL A 534 -29.03 -6.32 -24.30
C VAL A 534 -29.51 -7.11 -23.09
N TYR A 535 -30.05 -6.42 -22.08
CA TYR A 535 -30.47 -7.05 -20.83
C TYR A 535 -31.66 -6.34 -20.21
N PHE A 536 -32.76 -7.08 -20.03
CA PHE A 536 -34.02 -6.58 -19.46
C PHE A 536 -34.32 -7.14 -18.08
N GLY A 537 -33.57 -8.18 -17.66
CA GLY A 537 -33.71 -8.76 -16.34
C GLY A 537 -33.45 -7.78 -15.19
N GLU A 538 -33.76 -8.24 -13.98
CA GLU A 538 -33.49 -7.49 -12.76
C GLU A 538 -31.98 -7.21 -12.62
N THR A 539 -31.67 -6.03 -12.10
CA THR A 539 -30.31 -5.64 -11.76
C THR A 539 -30.20 -5.33 -10.28
N TYR A 540 -29.11 -5.78 -9.67
CA TYR A 540 -28.85 -5.61 -8.26
C TYR A 540 -27.81 -4.52 -8.02
N THR A 541 -28.01 -3.76 -6.95
CA THR A 541 -27.06 -2.77 -6.45
C THR A 541 -26.33 -3.32 -5.22
N SER A 542 -25.33 -2.57 -4.76
CA SER A 542 -24.59 -2.89 -3.55
C SER A 542 -25.51 -3.09 -2.33
N ARG A 543 -25.11 -3.95 -1.40
CA ARG A 543 -25.89 -4.28 -0.20
C ARG A 543 -25.08 -4.10 1.08
N PRO A 544 -25.74 -3.80 2.21
CA PRO A 544 -25.09 -3.80 3.51
C PRO A 544 -24.79 -5.24 3.97
N ILE A 545 -23.68 -5.41 4.69
CA ILE A 545 -23.30 -6.71 5.29
C ILE A 545 -23.41 -6.73 6.82
N ILE A 546 -23.50 -5.57 7.44
CA ILE A 546 -23.60 -5.37 8.89
C ILE A 546 -24.22 -4.00 9.17
N GLU A 547 -24.76 -3.78 10.37
CA GLU A 547 -25.16 -2.44 10.77
C GLU A 547 -23.95 -1.48 10.83
N LYS A 548 -24.16 -0.24 10.40
CA LYS A 548 -23.10 0.76 10.22
C LYS A 548 -22.29 1.00 11.51
N ASP A 549 -22.96 1.04 12.65
CA ASP A 549 -22.38 1.28 13.98
C ASP A 549 -21.49 0.13 14.47
N LYS A 550 -21.71 -1.11 13.98
CA LYS A 550 -20.90 -2.27 14.33
C LYS A 550 -19.72 -2.50 13.38
N PHE A 551 -19.69 -1.81 12.23
CA PHE A 551 -18.65 -2.03 11.22
C PHE A 551 -17.25 -1.68 11.73
N LEU A 552 -17.13 -0.61 12.53
CA LEU A 552 -15.82 -0.17 13.03
C LEU A 552 -15.15 -1.23 13.92
N ASP A 553 -15.90 -1.86 14.82
CA ASP A 553 -15.39 -2.90 15.71
C ASP A 553 -14.97 -4.14 14.92
N LEU A 554 -15.79 -4.54 13.93
CA LEU A 554 -15.48 -5.63 13.02
C LEU A 554 -14.18 -5.37 12.24
N ALA A 555 -14.09 -4.21 11.59
CA ALA A 555 -12.93 -3.81 10.80
C ALA A 555 -11.68 -3.72 11.67
N SER A 556 -11.76 -3.07 12.83
CA SER A 556 -10.64 -2.90 13.76
C SER A 556 -10.12 -4.24 14.30
N ARG A 557 -11.01 -5.19 14.58
CA ARG A 557 -10.60 -6.54 15.02
C ARG A 557 -9.80 -7.26 13.92
N LEU A 558 -10.33 -7.29 12.70
CA LEU A 558 -9.66 -7.94 11.55
C LEU A 558 -8.34 -7.23 11.21
N ALA A 559 -8.31 -5.90 11.28
CA ALA A 559 -7.13 -5.08 11.07
C ALA A 559 -6.04 -5.37 12.13
N LYS A 560 -6.40 -5.51 13.41
CA LYS A 560 -5.46 -5.87 14.48
C LYS A 560 -4.88 -7.26 14.31
N GLU A 561 -5.71 -8.24 13.93
CA GLU A 561 -5.24 -9.60 13.62
C GLU A 561 -4.30 -9.61 12.40
N SER A 562 -4.60 -8.80 11.39
CA SER A 562 -3.74 -8.58 10.22
C SER A 562 -2.40 -7.96 10.61
N TRP A 563 -2.43 -6.85 11.35
CA TRP A 563 -1.25 -6.14 11.85
C TRP A 563 -0.31 -7.05 12.64
N LYS A 564 -0.84 -7.91 13.53
CA LYS A 564 -0.01 -8.88 14.28
C LYS A 564 0.79 -9.83 13.38
N LYS A 565 0.25 -10.17 12.20
CA LYS A 565 0.88 -11.11 11.27
C LYS A 565 1.82 -10.43 10.27
N THR A 566 1.50 -9.22 9.86
CA THR A 566 2.17 -8.56 8.71
C THR A 566 2.92 -7.29 9.11
N GLY A 567 2.53 -6.65 10.21
CA GLY A 567 2.94 -5.32 10.63
C GLY A 567 2.38 -4.18 9.76
N MET A 568 1.38 -4.46 8.92
CA MET A 568 0.63 -3.43 8.19
C MET A 568 -0.28 -2.66 9.16
N SER A 569 -0.30 -1.34 9.07
CA SER A 569 -1.08 -0.44 9.94
C SER A 569 -2.54 -0.89 10.02
N ALA A 570 -3.01 -1.13 11.25
CA ALA A 570 -4.40 -1.46 11.49
C ALA A 570 -5.32 -0.27 11.17
N ALA A 571 -4.88 0.95 11.53
CA ALA A 571 -5.58 2.19 11.24
C ALA A 571 -5.86 2.34 9.74
N LEU A 572 -4.84 2.15 8.91
CA LEU A 572 -4.94 2.27 7.46
C LEU A 572 -5.89 1.24 6.85
N GLN A 573 -5.78 -0.03 7.26
CA GLN A 573 -6.66 -1.09 6.77
C GLN A 573 -8.13 -0.84 7.17
N THR A 574 -8.38 -0.42 8.41
CA THR A 574 -9.71 -0.04 8.87
C THR A 574 -10.25 1.12 8.03
N ALA A 575 -9.48 2.19 7.86
CA ALA A 575 -9.89 3.35 7.07
C ALA A 575 -10.16 3.02 5.60
N GLN A 576 -9.34 2.17 4.97
CA GLN A 576 -9.59 1.67 3.61
C GLN A 576 -10.93 0.94 3.56
N SER A 577 -11.16 -0.05 4.44
CA SER A 577 -12.41 -0.81 4.41
C SER A 577 -13.65 0.08 4.62
N ILE A 578 -13.55 1.11 5.47
CA ILE A 578 -14.61 2.11 5.67
C ILE A 578 -14.86 2.91 4.39
N LEU A 579 -13.81 3.41 3.76
CA LEU A 579 -13.89 4.24 2.56
C LEU A 579 -14.45 3.46 1.37
N GLU A 580 -13.95 2.24 1.13
CA GLU A 580 -14.29 1.42 -0.04
C GLU A 580 -15.73 0.89 0.01
N THR A 581 -16.27 0.66 1.21
CA THR A 581 -17.60 0.07 1.38
C THR A 581 -18.63 1.03 1.96
N GLY A 582 -18.25 2.26 2.27
CA GLY A 582 -19.11 3.21 2.99
C GLY A 582 -19.61 2.62 4.31
N TRP A 583 -18.70 2.15 5.17
CA TRP A 583 -19.02 1.50 6.45
C TRP A 583 -19.74 0.14 6.32
N GLY A 584 -19.34 -0.66 5.34
CA GLY A 584 -19.96 -1.96 5.04
C GLY A 584 -21.38 -1.86 4.49
N GLN A 585 -21.84 -0.67 4.11
CA GLN A 585 -23.20 -0.43 3.61
C GLN A 585 -23.32 -0.63 2.10
N SER A 586 -22.21 -0.52 1.38
CA SER A 586 -22.12 -0.57 -0.08
C SER A 586 -21.14 -1.64 -0.53
N VAL A 587 -21.29 -2.88 -0.05
CA VAL A 587 -20.47 -4.00 -0.51
C VAL A 587 -20.92 -4.42 -1.91
N PRO A 588 -19.99 -4.67 -2.85
CA PRO A 588 -20.34 -5.08 -4.20
C PRO A 588 -21.20 -6.33 -4.27
N VAL A 589 -22.20 -6.28 -5.13
CA VAL A 589 -23.09 -7.38 -5.48
C VAL A 589 -23.02 -7.53 -6.99
N ASP A 590 -23.03 -8.78 -7.45
CA ASP A 590 -23.13 -9.09 -8.86
C ASP A 590 -24.41 -8.50 -9.44
N LYS A 591 -24.23 -7.62 -10.42
CA LYS A 591 -25.30 -6.86 -11.08
C LYS A 591 -26.43 -7.76 -11.56
N TYR A 592 -26.16 -9.00 -11.97
CA TYR A 592 -27.13 -9.85 -12.65
C TYR A 592 -27.70 -10.96 -11.77
N SER A 593 -26.87 -11.58 -10.94
CA SER A 593 -27.26 -12.71 -10.09
C SER A 593 -27.67 -12.30 -8.67
N GLY A 594 -27.40 -11.05 -8.25
CA GLY A 594 -27.63 -10.61 -6.88
C GLY A 594 -26.69 -11.25 -5.86
N LYS A 595 -25.66 -11.96 -6.34
CA LYS A 595 -24.64 -12.63 -5.55
C LYS A 595 -23.75 -11.60 -4.85
N LEU A 596 -23.70 -11.65 -3.53
CA LEU A 596 -22.82 -10.81 -2.73
C LEU A 596 -21.34 -11.21 -2.92
N SER A 597 -20.46 -10.23 -3.06
CA SER A 597 -19.02 -10.46 -3.27
C SER A 597 -18.21 -10.61 -1.98
N TYR A 598 -18.69 -10.04 -0.87
CA TYR A 598 -17.92 -9.80 0.36
C TYR A 598 -16.62 -8.98 0.17
N ASN A 599 -16.47 -8.27 -0.95
CA ASN A 599 -15.27 -7.49 -1.25
C ASN A 599 -15.23 -6.17 -0.48
N LEU A 600 -14.39 -6.10 0.55
CA LEU A 600 -14.30 -4.94 1.44
C LEU A 600 -13.33 -3.86 0.97
N PHE A 601 -12.60 -4.10 -0.12
CA PHE A 601 -11.44 -3.29 -0.51
C PHE A 601 -11.49 -2.84 -1.98
N GLY A 602 -12.58 -3.11 -2.70
CA GLY A 602 -12.74 -2.71 -4.09
C GLY A 602 -11.77 -3.39 -5.06
N ILE A 603 -11.24 -4.57 -4.71
CA ILE A 603 -10.19 -5.22 -5.52
C ILE A 603 -10.80 -5.78 -6.81
N LYS A 604 -10.30 -5.32 -7.96
CA LYS A 604 -10.70 -5.79 -9.29
C LYS A 604 -10.14 -7.18 -9.62
N GLY A 605 -10.80 -7.88 -10.53
CA GLY A 605 -10.38 -9.19 -11.06
C GLY A 605 -11.11 -10.37 -10.41
N LYS A 606 -10.46 -11.53 -10.39
CA LYS A 606 -11.05 -12.80 -9.94
C LYS A 606 -10.48 -13.24 -8.59
N GLY A 607 -11.34 -13.42 -7.61
CA GLY A 607 -11.02 -13.93 -6.27
C GLY A 607 -11.30 -15.44 -6.14
N PRO A 608 -11.15 -16.00 -4.92
CA PRO A 608 -11.38 -17.41 -4.64
C PRO A 608 -12.79 -17.91 -5.01
N GLN A 609 -13.79 -17.02 -4.95
CA GLN A 609 -15.18 -17.34 -5.29
C GLN A 609 -15.61 -16.75 -6.65
N GLY A 610 -14.62 -16.42 -7.48
CA GLY A 610 -14.79 -15.87 -8.82
C GLY A 610 -14.83 -14.35 -8.83
N SER A 611 -15.68 -13.81 -9.70
CA SER A 611 -15.89 -12.37 -9.85
C SER A 611 -17.36 -12.02 -9.65
N VAL A 612 -17.62 -10.76 -9.28
CA VAL A 612 -18.92 -10.11 -9.46
C VAL A 612 -18.82 -9.03 -10.51
N THR A 613 -19.86 -8.89 -11.33
CA THR A 613 -19.92 -7.85 -12.35
C THR A 613 -20.55 -6.57 -11.80
N ILE A 614 -19.87 -5.44 -11.98
CA ILE A 614 -20.34 -4.10 -11.57
C ILE A 614 -20.18 -3.13 -12.73
N THR A 615 -21.08 -2.17 -12.87
CA THR A 615 -20.96 -1.10 -13.86
C THR A 615 -19.89 -0.07 -13.48
N THR A 616 -18.99 0.22 -14.42
CA THR A 616 -17.95 1.26 -14.39
C THR A 616 -18.11 2.21 -15.57
N ARG A 617 -17.48 3.38 -15.51
CA ARG A 617 -17.47 4.38 -16.58
C ARG A 617 -16.17 4.28 -17.38
N GLU A 618 -16.27 4.18 -18.70
CA GLU A 618 -15.14 4.11 -19.64
C GLU A 618 -15.27 5.15 -20.75
N VAL A 619 -14.16 5.49 -21.41
CA VAL A 619 -14.12 6.40 -22.56
C VAL A 619 -13.68 5.62 -23.80
N TYR A 620 -14.49 5.63 -24.86
CA TYR A 620 -14.21 4.94 -26.13
C TYR A 620 -14.55 5.85 -27.32
N ASN A 621 -13.70 5.93 -28.35
CA ASN A 621 -13.92 6.81 -29.53
C ASN A 621 -14.34 8.27 -29.20
N GLY A 622 -13.93 8.79 -28.04
CA GLY A 622 -14.30 10.14 -27.57
C GLY A 622 -15.64 10.25 -26.84
N GLY A 623 -16.44 9.17 -26.75
CA GLY A 623 -17.66 9.08 -25.96
C GLY A 623 -17.42 8.43 -24.59
N THR A 624 -18.28 8.74 -23.61
CA THR A 624 -18.27 8.10 -22.28
C THR A 624 -19.40 7.07 -22.20
N TYR A 625 -19.06 5.84 -21.79
CA TYR A 625 -19.99 4.71 -21.75
C TYR A 625 -19.94 4.02 -20.38
N TYR A 626 -21.07 3.43 -20.00
CA TYR A 626 -21.16 2.58 -18.83
C TYR A 626 -21.00 1.13 -19.27
N VAL A 627 -19.95 0.49 -18.79
CA VAL A 627 -19.59 -0.89 -19.13
C VAL A 627 -19.48 -1.71 -17.87
N ASP A 628 -19.49 -3.01 -18.02
CA ASP A 628 -19.33 -3.93 -16.91
C ASP A 628 -17.86 -4.26 -16.66
N ALA A 629 -17.47 -4.27 -15.38
CA ALA A 629 -16.15 -4.65 -14.89
C ALA A 629 -16.25 -5.73 -13.80
N GLU A 630 -15.22 -6.55 -13.72
CA GLU A 630 -15.14 -7.64 -12.75
C GLU A 630 -14.40 -7.23 -11.47
N PHE A 631 -15.03 -7.52 -10.34
CA PHE A 631 -14.45 -7.37 -9.00
C PHE A 631 -14.37 -8.71 -8.31
N ARG A 632 -13.32 -8.90 -7.49
CA ARG A 632 -13.10 -10.18 -6.80
C ARG A 632 -14.28 -10.51 -5.90
N ALA A 633 -14.67 -11.77 -5.90
CA ALA A 633 -15.69 -12.32 -5.03
C ALA A 633 -15.07 -13.35 -4.07
N TYR A 634 -15.60 -13.39 -2.85
CA TYR A 634 -15.10 -14.18 -1.74
C TYR A 634 -16.21 -15.02 -1.10
N ASN A 635 -15.82 -16.02 -0.32
CA ASN A 635 -16.70 -16.84 0.49
C ASN A 635 -17.07 -16.16 1.82
N SER A 636 -16.22 -15.24 2.31
CA SER A 636 -16.46 -14.46 3.52
C SER A 636 -15.66 -13.14 3.53
N ILE A 637 -15.97 -12.28 4.50
CA ILE A 637 -15.23 -11.02 4.71
C ILE A 637 -13.79 -11.25 5.18
N GLU A 638 -13.51 -12.33 5.92
CA GLU A 638 -12.18 -12.71 6.37
C GLU A 638 -11.28 -13.11 5.18
N GLU A 639 -11.87 -13.77 4.18
CA GLU A 639 -11.17 -14.11 2.95
C GLU A 639 -10.85 -12.84 2.13
N SER A 640 -11.80 -11.90 2.03
CA SER A 640 -11.53 -10.59 1.42
C SER A 640 -10.39 -9.83 2.09
N TRP A 641 -10.34 -9.85 3.43
CA TRP A 641 -9.27 -9.21 4.18
C TRP A 641 -7.92 -9.89 3.96
N THR A 642 -7.91 -11.22 3.91
CA THR A 642 -6.68 -12.00 3.69
C THR A 642 -6.12 -11.74 2.30
N ASP A 643 -6.97 -11.79 1.26
CA ASP A 643 -6.56 -11.51 -0.12
C ASP A 643 -6.07 -10.07 -0.31
N HIS A 644 -6.69 -9.08 0.36
CA HIS A 644 -6.19 -7.70 0.35
C HIS A 644 -4.74 -7.59 0.83
N LYS A 645 -4.39 -8.28 1.93
CA LYS A 645 -3.01 -8.29 2.43
C LYS A 645 -2.07 -8.95 1.43
N GLU A 646 -2.42 -10.12 0.93
CA GLU A 646 -1.58 -10.88 -0.01
C GLU A 646 -1.34 -10.09 -1.29
N PHE A 647 -2.37 -9.41 -1.80
CA PHE A 647 -2.27 -8.52 -2.94
C PHE A 647 -1.25 -7.40 -2.73
N LEU A 648 -1.29 -6.70 -1.58
CA LEU A 648 -0.35 -5.62 -1.27
C LEU A 648 1.08 -6.13 -0.95
N LEU A 649 1.20 -7.31 -0.34
CA LEU A 649 2.49 -7.86 0.08
C LEU A 649 3.25 -8.54 -1.06
N ASN A 650 2.56 -9.14 -2.03
CA ASN A 650 3.20 -9.96 -3.08
C ASN A 650 3.37 -9.23 -4.41
N SER A 651 2.60 -8.17 -4.67
CA SER A 651 2.71 -7.42 -5.92
C SER A 651 3.91 -6.45 -5.89
N SER A 652 4.78 -6.51 -6.91
CA SER A 652 5.93 -5.61 -7.05
C SER A 652 5.52 -4.14 -7.07
N ARG A 653 4.34 -3.84 -7.62
CA ARG A 653 3.75 -2.49 -7.68
C ARG A 653 3.66 -1.79 -6.31
N TYR A 654 3.48 -2.54 -5.23
CA TYR A 654 3.33 -2.02 -3.87
C TYR A 654 4.61 -2.10 -3.03
N GLU A 655 5.77 -2.26 -3.67
CA GLU A 655 7.07 -2.15 -2.99
C GLU A 655 7.23 -0.85 -2.20
N PRO A 656 6.93 0.35 -2.75
CA PRO A 656 7.03 1.60 -1.98
C PRO A 656 6.07 1.64 -0.79
N PHE A 657 4.96 0.90 -0.84
CA PHE A 657 4.04 0.80 0.28
C PHE A 657 4.60 -0.10 1.38
N ARG A 658 5.22 -1.23 1.06
CA ARG A 658 5.78 -2.16 2.06
C ARG A 658 6.85 -1.54 2.95
N GLU A 659 7.61 -0.58 2.42
CA GLU A 659 8.63 0.15 3.18
C GLU A 659 8.04 1.00 4.31
N VAL A 660 6.79 1.46 4.15
CA VAL A 660 6.13 2.39 5.07
C VAL A 660 4.79 1.89 5.60
N MET A 661 4.43 0.63 5.34
CA MET A 661 3.10 0.10 5.64
C MET A 661 2.78 0.05 7.14
N HIS A 662 3.78 0.20 8.02
CA HIS A 662 3.58 0.34 9.46
C HIS A 662 3.04 1.72 9.85
N ASP A 663 3.25 2.74 9.01
CA ASP A 663 2.79 4.10 9.21
C ASP A 663 1.55 4.39 8.35
N SER A 664 0.48 4.86 8.98
CA SER A 664 -0.81 5.04 8.32
C SER A 664 -0.81 6.21 7.31
N THR A 665 -0.07 7.29 7.60
CA THR A 665 0.00 8.50 6.77
C THR A 665 0.92 8.30 5.58
N LEU A 666 2.13 7.80 5.82
CA LEU A 666 3.08 7.43 4.75
C LEU A 666 2.49 6.31 3.88
N GLY A 667 1.85 5.32 4.51
CA GLY A 667 1.18 4.21 3.83
C GLY A 667 0.06 4.66 2.91
N ALA A 668 -0.80 5.59 3.34
CA ALA A 668 -1.88 6.13 2.51
C ALA A 668 -1.35 6.79 1.21
N TRP A 669 -0.30 7.61 1.32
CA TRP A 669 0.33 8.20 0.15
C TRP A 669 1.06 7.18 -0.72
N ALA A 670 1.74 6.20 -0.12
CA ALA A 670 2.40 5.13 -0.86
C ALA A 670 1.42 4.26 -1.64
N LEU A 671 0.22 3.98 -1.09
CA LEU A 671 -0.86 3.31 -1.83
C LEU A 671 -1.32 4.13 -3.04
N LYS A 672 -1.49 5.45 -2.87
CA LYS A 672 -1.84 6.35 -3.98
C LYS A 672 -0.74 6.35 -5.05
N ARG A 673 0.53 6.47 -4.67
CA ARG A 673 1.68 6.44 -5.61
C ARG A 673 1.77 5.11 -6.35
N SER A 674 1.47 4.02 -5.65
CA SER A 674 1.37 2.69 -6.23
C SER A 674 0.12 2.53 -7.10
N GLY A 675 -0.78 3.52 -7.15
CA GLY A 675 -1.98 3.56 -7.99
C GLY A 675 -3.08 2.59 -7.55
N TYR A 676 -3.25 2.42 -6.24
CA TYR A 676 -4.39 1.71 -5.65
C TYR A 676 -5.73 2.33 -6.09
N ALA A 677 -5.80 3.66 -6.13
CA ALA A 677 -6.96 4.42 -6.56
C ALA A 677 -6.57 5.53 -7.55
N THR A 678 -7.49 5.88 -8.45
CA THR A 678 -7.36 7.03 -9.38
C THR A 678 -7.87 8.34 -8.77
N ASP A 679 -8.56 8.27 -7.64
CA ASP A 679 -9.04 9.45 -6.89
C ASP A 679 -7.83 10.24 -6.36
N PRO A 680 -7.65 11.51 -6.78
CA PRO A 680 -6.50 12.30 -6.35
C PRO A 680 -6.50 12.62 -4.84
N GLU A 681 -7.66 12.54 -4.17
CA GLU A 681 -7.80 12.79 -2.73
C GLU A 681 -7.74 11.51 -1.88
N TYR A 682 -7.50 10.34 -2.49
CA TYR A 682 -7.61 9.04 -1.81
C TYR A 682 -6.84 8.99 -0.49
N ALA A 683 -5.56 9.38 -0.51
CA ALA A 683 -4.72 9.38 0.68
C ALA A 683 -5.27 10.30 1.79
N ILE A 684 -5.75 11.48 1.42
CA ILE A 684 -6.31 12.47 2.36
C ILE A 684 -7.61 11.98 2.97
N LYS A 685 -8.48 11.31 2.19
CA LYS A 685 -9.71 10.70 2.70
C LYS A 685 -9.40 9.65 3.75
N LEU A 686 -8.38 8.81 3.52
CA LEU A 686 -7.94 7.80 4.50
C LEU A 686 -7.39 8.45 5.76
N ILE A 687 -6.45 9.40 5.65
CA ILE A 687 -5.86 10.08 6.80
C ILE A 687 -6.92 10.83 7.62
N ARG A 688 -7.92 11.42 6.96
CA ARG A 688 -9.06 12.06 7.64
C ARG A 688 -9.90 11.05 8.42
N ILE A 689 -10.19 9.88 7.86
CA ILE A 689 -10.91 8.81 8.58
C ILE A 689 -10.10 8.36 9.79
N ILE A 690 -8.80 8.12 9.62
CA ILE A 690 -7.88 7.72 10.71
C ILE A 690 -7.94 8.73 11.87
N LYS A 691 -7.77 10.02 11.56
CA LYS A 691 -7.82 11.09 12.56
C LYS A 691 -9.22 11.22 13.20
N GLN A 692 -10.28 11.15 12.40
CA GLN A 692 -11.64 11.37 12.88
C GLN A 692 -12.09 10.30 13.89
N TYR A 693 -11.60 9.07 13.75
CA TYR A 693 -11.98 7.94 14.60
C TYR A 693 -10.86 7.47 15.52
N ASP A 694 -9.77 8.24 15.64
CA ASP A 694 -8.63 7.96 16.53
C ASP A 694 -8.11 6.52 16.36
N LEU A 695 -7.80 6.15 15.12
CA LEU A 695 -7.47 4.77 14.76
C LEU A 695 -6.00 4.38 14.94
N ASP A 696 -5.10 5.36 15.09
CA ASP A 696 -3.63 5.19 15.09
C ASP A 696 -3.05 4.58 16.37
#